data_AF-A0A669QRU5-F1
#
_entry.id   AF-A0A669QRU5-F1
#
_cell.length_a   1.000
_cell.length_b   1.000
_cell.length_c   1.000
_cell.angle_alpha   90.00
_cell.angle_beta   90.00
_cell.angle_gamma   90.00
#
_symmetry.space_group_name_H-M   'P 1'
#
loop_
_entity.id
_entity.type
_entity.pdbx_description
1 polymer ?
#
loop_
_entity_poly.entity_id
_entity_poly.type
_entity_poly.pdbx_seq_one_letter_code
_entity_poly.pdbx_strand_id
1 'polypeptide(L)'
;LKVNAVRVYVNSSSENLQYPVLFVVRQQKGVLSWQVPLIFRGLYQRTYNYQEVSRTLCPSEPAPDTGPSDQIIFVDVASMAPFNIAYELLVTRLESFQLKTNKPFNFTASPSQPQYFLYKFPQDVDSVIIKVVSDAVYPCSVVSVQDIVCPVYDLDHNVEFNGVYQSMTKQAAITVQRKDFPGEQFFVVFVIKPEDYACGGSVPSSIHGKLCWETDFVGLSGLWSKSVYIQAMLFSFLSFLSFYMGSVVVAINKNSLLVSLYPQRFLTLQSRFSLYPVCFLFSSCFAPDESSSSGGRQLSSPEHGPPAGSDTDSSVEEESDFDTMPEIESDKNVIRTKVFLYLSDLSRKDRRIVSKKYKIYFWNIITIAVFYALPVIQLVITYQTVVNVTGNQDICYYNFLCAHPLGVLSAFNNILSNVGHMLLGFLFLLIVLRRDILHRRAMEMKDVYTLDYGIPKHFGLFYAMGIALMMEGVLSACYHVCPNYSNFQFDTSFMYMIAGLCMLKLYQTRHPDINASAYSAYASFAVVICLAVLGVVFGKNDMWFWVIFSLIHVLASLALSTQIYYMGRFKMGKVHLCFLLFSLVSFLQDRMVLLIVGNLVNWSFAIFGLVYRPRDFASYILGIFICNLLLYLAFYIIMKIRSSEKLLPIPLFCIVATAVVWAAALYFFFQTLSSWEETPAESREKNRSCILLGFFDDHDVWHFLSAAALFFSFLVLLTLDDDLDTVRRDKIPVF
;
A
#
# COMPACT_ATOMS: atom_id res chain seq x y z
N LEU A 1 40.85 -12.16 25.10
CA LEU A 1 40.83 -13.63 25.05
C LEU A 1 40.19 -14.05 23.72
N LYS A 2 40.89 -14.80 22.86
CA LYS A 2 40.27 -15.40 21.66
C LYS A 2 39.28 -16.46 22.16
N VAL A 3 38.00 -16.33 21.80
CA VAL A 3 37.00 -17.38 22.07
C VAL A 3 37.25 -18.50 21.07
N ASN A 4 37.60 -19.69 21.57
CA ASN A 4 37.85 -20.87 20.76
C ASN A 4 36.64 -21.81 20.88
N ALA A 5 36.16 -22.33 19.76
CA ALA A 5 35.18 -23.41 19.74
C ALA A 5 35.85 -24.73 19.33
N VAL A 6 35.21 -25.86 19.63
CA VAL A 6 35.70 -27.18 19.23
C VAL A 6 34.72 -27.77 18.22
N ARG A 7 35.22 -28.30 17.11
CA ARG A 7 34.41 -28.97 16.08
C ARG A 7 34.84 -30.42 15.93
N VAL A 8 33.88 -31.31 16.04
CA VAL A 8 34.05 -32.76 15.93
C VAL A 8 33.57 -33.18 14.55
N TYR A 9 34.50 -33.65 13.71
CA TYR A 9 34.23 -34.24 12.40
C TYR A 9 34.34 -35.76 12.53
N VAL A 10 33.37 -36.46 11.96
CA VAL A 10 33.37 -37.92 11.87
C VAL A 10 33.03 -38.38 10.46
N ASN A 11 33.68 -39.45 10.04
CA ASN A 11 33.39 -40.15 8.79
C ASN A 11 33.36 -41.66 9.03
N SER A 12 32.52 -42.38 8.30
CA SER A 12 32.42 -43.85 8.40
C SER A 12 32.32 -44.45 7.00
N SER A 13 33.04 -45.55 6.78
CA SER A 13 32.97 -46.31 5.53
C SER A 13 31.70 -47.17 5.40
N SER A 14 30.90 -47.29 6.46
CA SER A 14 29.68 -48.11 6.47
C SER A 14 28.48 -47.33 5.94
N GLU A 15 27.79 -47.91 4.96
CA GLU A 15 26.47 -47.43 4.47
C GLU A 15 25.30 -48.17 5.13
N ASN A 16 25.58 -49.12 6.04
CA ASN A 16 24.57 -49.98 6.62
C ASN A 16 23.75 -49.26 7.70
N LEU A 17 22.47 -49.00 7.39
CA LEU A 17 21.55 -48.31 8.31
C LEU A 17 21.10 -49.17 9.51
N GLN A 18 21.23 -50.50 9.46
CA GLN A 18 20.88 -51.39 10.58
C GLN A 18 21.94 -51.39 11.68
N TYR A 19 23.19 -51.13 11.31
CA TYR A 19 24.33 -51.13 12.23
C TYR A 19 25.15 -49.83 12.07
N PRO A 20 24.59 -48.67 12.45
CA PRO A 20 25.30 -47.41 12.36
C PRO A 20 26.43 -47.34 13.40
N VAL A 21 27.36 -46.41 13.19
CA VAL A 21 28.33 -46.01 14.20
C VAL A 21 27.74 -44.85 14.99
N LEU A 22 27.62 -45.00 16.30
CA LEU A 22 27.12 -44.00 17.22
C LEU A 22 28.29 -43.24 17.84
N PHE A 23 28.21 -41.92 17.77
CA PHE A 23 29.15 -41.00 18.42
C PHE A 23 28.40 -40.27 19.52
N VAL A 24 28.97 -40.28 20.73
CA VAL A 24 28.44 -39.57 21.90
C VAL A 24 29.53 -38.66 22.44
N VAL A 25 29.30 -37.35 22.38
CA VAL A 25 30.20 -36.33 22.91
C VAL A 25 29.64 -35.81 24.22
N ARG A 26 30.36 -36.05 25.31
CA ARG A 26 30.01 -35.56 26.65
C ARG A 26 30.82 -34.32 26.97
N GLN A 27 30.13 -33.24 27.26
CA GLN A 27 30.66 -31.97 27.77
C GLN A 27 30.19 -31.76 29.21
N GLN A 28 30.76 -30.75 29.88
CA GLN A 28 30.46 -30.43 31.28
C GLN A 28 28.97 -30.19 31.57
N LYS A 29 28.23 -29.55 30.66
CA LYS A 29 26.80 -29.18 30.84
C LYS A 29 25.87 -29.83 29.81
N GLY A 30 26.33 -30.80 29.02
CA GLY A 30 25.53 -31.35 27.95
C GLY A 30 26.13 -32.59 27.29
N VAL A 31 25.28 -33.33 26.59
CA VAL A 31 25.66 -34.50 25.81
C VAL A 31 25.08 -34.33 24.41
N LEU A 32 25.93 -34.47 23.40
CA LEU A 32 25.53 -34.51 22.00
C LEU A 32 25.71 -35.93 21.50
N SER A 33 24.76 -36.45 20.73
CA SER A 33 24.89 -37.76 20.14
C SER A 33 24.31 -37.78 18.74
N TRP A 34 24.96 -38.53 17.85
CA TRP A 34 24.50 -38.72 16.48
C TRP A 34 25.02 -40.05 15.94
N GLN A 35 24.36 -40.51 14.88
CA GLN A 35 24.73 -41.72 14.16
C GLN A 35 25.39 -41.38 12.81
N VAL A 36 26.26 -42.27 12.35
CA VAL A 36 26.82 -42.26 10.99
C VAL A 36 26.56 -43.63 10.34
N PRO A 37 25.93 -43.69 9.16
CA PRO A 37 25.48 -42.55 8.35
C PRO A 37 24.31 -41.79 8.98
N LEU A 38 24.34 -40.46 8.84
CA LEU A 38 23.29 -39.56 9.30
C LEU A 38 22.15 -39.53 8.28
N ILE A 39 20.92 -39.66 8.76
CA ILE A 39 19.73 -39.77 7.93
C ILE A 39 18.93 -38.47 8.04
N PHE A 40 18.66 -37.82 6.91
CA PHE A 40 17.66 -36.78 6.78
C PHE A 40 16.44 -37.31 6.04
N ARG A 41 15.25 -36.89 6.47
CA ARG A 41 13.99 -37.23 5.83
C ARG A 41 13.45 -35.97 5.15
N GLY A 42 13.42 -35.97 3.83
CA GLY A 42 12.79 -34.94 3.02
C GLY A 42 11.29 -35.16 2.86
N LEU A 43 10.67 -34.35 2.01
CA LEU A 43 9.28 -34.51 1.61
C LEU A 43 9.06 -35.88 0.93
N TYR A 44 7.83 -36.40 1.05
CA TYR A 44 7.43 -37.70 0.50
C TYR A 44 8.29 -38.88 1.00
N GLN A 45 8.82 -38.80 2.23
CA GLN A 45 9.61 -39.85 2.87
C GLN A 45 10.93 -40.18 2.16
N ARG A 46 11.46 -39.27 1.32
CA ARG A 46 12.80 -39.43 0.74
C ARG A 46 13.87 -39.39 1.83
N THR A 47 14.84 -40.29 1.76
CA THR A 47 15.93 -40.38 2.73
C THR A 47 17.25 -39.98 2.09
N TYR A 48 17.96 -39.07 2.75
CA TYR A 48 19.30 -38.64 2.38
C TYR A 48 20.29 -39.11 3.44
N ASN A 49 21.31 -39.85 3.01
CA ASN A 49 22.28 -40.47 3.90
C ASN A 49 23.64 -39.78 3.74
N TYR A 50 24.20 -39.34 4.86
CA TYR A 50 25.50 -38.67 4.89
C TYR A 50 26.50 -39.48 5.71
N GLN A 51 27.62 -39.84 5.07
CA GLN A 51 28.74 -40.55 5.70
C GLN A 51 29.62 -39.61 6.52
N GLU A 52 29.63 -38.32 6.17
CA GLU A 52 30.43 -37.30 6.82
C GLU A 52 29.54 -36.38 7.64
N VAL A 53 29.82 -36.27 8.94
CA VAL A 53 29.03 -35.46 9.87
C VAL A 53 29.97 -34.59 10.69
N SER A 54 29.61 -33.32 10.86
CA SER A 54 30.37 -32.41 11.71
C SER A 54 29.48 -31.65 12.66
N ARG A 55 29.93 -31.52 13.90
CA ARG A 55 29.23 -30.76 14.95
C ARG A 55 30.19 -29.79 15.65
N THR A 56 29.80 -28.52 15.70
CA THR A 56 30.46 -27.55 16.57
C THR A 56 29.89 -27.71 17.97
N LEU A 57 30.76 -27.88 18.96
CA LEU A 57 30.37 -28.04 20.34
C LEU A 57 30.08 -26.69 20.98
N CYS A 58 29.06 -26.64 21.84
CA CYS A 58 28.69 -25.40 22.52
C CYS A 58 29.85 -24.95 23.44
N PRO A 59 30.40 -23.74 23.26
CA PRO A 59 31.45 -23.24 24.12
C PRO A 59 30.87 -23.01 25.53
N SER A 60 31.57 -23.48 26.55
CA SER A 60 31.17 -23.19 27.93
C SER A 60 31.60 -21.78 28.31
N GLU A 61 30.68 -20.97 28.83
CA GLU A 61 31.01 -19.65 29.36
C GLU A 61 32.05 -19.79 30.49
N PRO A 62 33.16 -19.05 30.45
CA PRO A 62 33.97 -18.86 31.65
C PRO A 62 33.11 -18.06 32.64
N ALA A 63 32.93 -18.56 33.86
CA ALA A 63 32.32 -17.74 34.91
C ALA A 63 33.21 -16.51 35.14
N PRO A 64 32.65 -15.30 35.32
CA PRO A 64 33.44 -14.06 35.36
C PRO A 64 34.54 -14.04 36.43
N ASP A 65 34.42 -14.89 37.47
CA ASP A 65 35.33 -14.94 38.62
C ASP A 65 36.36 -16.09 38.57
N THR A 66 36.25 -17.02 37.61
CA THR A 66 37.22 -18.09 37.42
C THR A 66 37.92 -17.88 36.09
N GLY A 67 39.26 -17.83 36.11
CA GLY A 67 40.08 -17.67 34.91
C GLY A 67 39.85 -18.75 33.85
N PRO A 68 40.75 -18.93 32.87
CA PRO A 68 40.60 -19.98 31.85
C PRO A 68 40.39 -21.35 32.53
N SER A 69 39.19 -21.91 32.39
CA SER A 69 38.86 -23.23 32.92
C SER A 69 39.22 -24.28 31.89
N ASP A 70 40.01 -25.27 32.30
CA ASP A 70 40.23 -26.47 31.49
C ASP A 70 38.91 -27.23 31.36
N GLN A 71 38.49 -27.49 30.12
CA GLN A 71 37.29 -28.25 29.81
C GLN A 71 37.67 -29.63 29.29
N ILE A 72 37.19 -30.68 29.96
CA ILE A 72 37.37 -32.07 29.53
C ILE A 72 36.18 -32.47 28.65
N ILE A 73 36.48 -33.05 27.48
CA ILE A 73 35.50 -33.54 26.52
C ILE A 73 35.75 -35.04 26.33
N PHE A 74 34.71 -35.86 26.46
CA PHE A 74 34.78 -37.29 26.17
C PHE A 74 34.04 -37.58 24.86
N VAL A 75 34.66 -38.36 23.98
CA VAL A 75 34.03 -38.83 22.74
C VAL A 75 33.98 -40.36 22.80
N ASP A 76 32.78 -40.90 22.98
CA ASP A 76 32.53 -42.33 23.01
C ASP A 76 32.04 -42.79 21.62
N VAL A 77 32.65 -43.84 21.08
CA VAL A 77 32.31 -44.41 19.76
C VAL A 77 31.85 -45.86 19.96
N ALA A 78 30.66 -46.19 19.46
CA ALA A 78 30.09 -47.53 19.61
C ALA A 78 29.34 -47.96 18.34
N SER A 79 29.32 -49.26 18.06
CA SER A 79 28.47 -49.86 17.03
C SER A 79 28.07 -51.26 17.45
N MET A 80 26.86 -51.68 17.05
CA MET A 80 26.36 -53.04 17.26
C MET A 80 26.64 -53.96 16.05
N ALA A 81 27.50 -53.52 15.13
CA ALA A 81 27.83 -54.27 13.93
C ALA A 81 28.55 -55.59 14.28
N PRO A 82 28.15 -56.73 13.68
CA PRO A 82 28.86 -58.00 13.85
C PRO A 82 30.15 -58.08 13.01
N PHE A 83 30.56 -56.98 12.37
CA PHE A 83 31.73 -56.85 11.50
C PHE A 83 32.48 -55.55 11.80
N ASN A 84 33.75 -55.49 11.40
CA ASN A 84 34.59 -54.32 11.62
C ASN A 84 34.15 -53.15 10.71
N ILE A 85 33.91 -51.97 11.32
CA ILE A 85 33.62 -50.72 10.60
C ILE A 85 34.80 -49.76 10.79
N ALA A 86 35.37 -49.27 9.68
CA ALA A 86 36.36 -48.22 9.72
C ALA A 86 35.68 -46.86 9.88
N TYR A 87 36.18 -46.04 10.81
CA TYR A 87 35.74 -44.67 11.02
C TYR A 87 36.93 -43.73 11.19
N GLU A 88 36.71 -42.47 10.87
CA GLU A 88 37.63 -41.36 11.12
C GLU A 88 36.97 -40.41 12.13
N LEU A 89 37.73 -40.00 13.15
CA LEU A 89 37.31 -39.02 14.14
C LEU A 89 38.38 -37.93 14.22
N LEU A 90 37.99 -36.70 13.90
CA LEU A 90 38.86 -35.54 13.94
C LEU A 90 38.25 -34.48 14.87
N VAL A 91 38.99 -34.07 15.89
CA VAL A 91 38.60 -33.02 16.81
C VAL A 91 39.47 -31.81 16.56
N THR A 92 38.86 -30.71 16.10
CA THR A 92 39.56 -29.48 15.70
C THR A 92 39.20 -28.32 16.62
N ARG A 93 40.19 -27.48 16.94
CA ARG A 93 39.97 -26.20 17.63
C ARG A 93 39.80 -25.11 16.57
N LEU A 94 38.65 -24.45 16.56
CA LEU A 94 38.35 -23.34 15.65
C LEU A 94 38.93 -22.04 16.21
N GLU A 95 39.95 -21.51 15.54
CA GLU A 95 40.58 -20.22 15.92
C GLU A 95 39.78 -18.99 15.47
N SER A 96 38.91 -19.15 14.47
CA SER A 96 38.10 -18.10 13.86
C SER A 96 36.61 -18.39 14.03
N PHE A 97 36.16 -18.45 15.29
CA PHE A 97 34.76 -18.68 15.66
C PHE A 97 33.96 -17.39 15.85
N GLN A 98 34.64 -16.25 16.05
CA GLN A 98 34.01 -14.97 16.33
C GLN A 98 33.93 -14.09 15.07
N LEU A 99 32.72 -13.66 14.73
CA LEU A 99 32.46 -12.72 13.64
C LEU A 99 32.86 -11.30 14.05
N LYS A 100 33.35 -10.50 13.08
CA LYS A 100 33.78 -9.12 13.30
C LYS A 100 32.98 -8.16 12.44
N THR A 101 32.61 -7.01 13.01
CA THR A 101 31.94 -5.94 12.28
C THR A 101 32.82 -5.38 11.15
N ASN A 102 32.21 -5.08 10.01
CA ASN A 102 32.80 -4.57 8.77
C ASN A 102 33.93 -5.45 8.20
N LYS A 103 33.95 -6.73 8.56
CA LYS A 103 34.89 -7.71 7.99
C LYS A 103 34.12 -8.89 7.41
N PRO A 104 34.32 -9.17 6.12
CA PRO A 104 33.72 -10.35 5.51
C PRO A 104 34.27 -11.63 6.12
N PHE A 105 33.42 -12.65 6.24
CA PHE A 105 33.77 -13.96 6.74
C PHE A 105 33.19 -15.03 5.82
N ASN A 106 34.05 -15.92 5.30
CA ASN A 106 33.66 -16.97 4.37
C ASN A 106 33.69 -18.32 5.08
N PHE A 107 32.69 -19.16 4.84
CA PHE A 107 32.64 -20.52 5.35
C PHE A 107 31.86 -21.43 4.40
N THR A 108 31.92 -22.73 4.65
CA THR A 108 31.21 -23.75 3.88
C THR A 108 30.30 -24.55 4.79
N ALA A 109 29.00 -24.63 4.47
CA ALA A 109 28.06 -25.44 5.22
C ALA A 109 27.42 -26.52 4.33
N SER A 110 26.95 -27.60 4.96
CA SER A 110 26.17 -28.66 4.32
C SER A 110 25.13 -29.20 5.31
N PRO A 111 24.11 -29.95 4.86
CA PRO A 111 23.06 -30.47 5.77
C PRO A 111 23.62 -31.32 6.91
N SER A 112 24.67 -32.11 6.67
CA SER A 112 25.33 -32.93 7.70
C SER A 112 26.44 -32.22 8.47
N GLN A 113 26.79 -30.99 8.06
CA GLN A 113 27.86 -30.20 8.66
C GLN A 113 27.44 -28.73 8.89
N PRO A 114 26.34 -28.47 9.64
CA PRO A 114 25.90 -27.11 9.92
C PRO A 114 26.98 -26.31 10.67
N GLN A 115 26.90 -24.99 10.57
CA GLN A 115 27.86 -24.08 11.16
C GLN A 115 27.15 -23.02 11.98
N TYR A 116 27.79 -22.58 13.06
CA TYR A 116 27.37 -21.38 13.76
C TYR A 116 28.59 -20.64 14.29
N PHE A 117 28.44 -19.34 14.48
CA PHE A 117 29.51 -18.44 14.89
C PHE A 117 29.04 -17.48 15.98
N LEU A 118 29.95 -17.06 16.84
CA LEU A 118 29.67 -16.08 17.89
C LEU A 118 29.84 -14.66 17.36
N TYR A 119 28.89 -13.78 17.67
CA TYR A 119 29.07 -12.35 17.53
C TYR A 119 29.00 -11.66 18.89
N LYS A 120 29.81 -10.62 19.07
CA LYS A 120 29.82 -9.77 20.25
C LYS A 120 29.69 -8.31 19.82
N PHE A 121 28.74 -7.59 20.39
CA PHE A 121 28.58 -6.17 20.10
C PHE A 121 29.82 -5.36 20.54
N PRO A 122 30.38 -4.50 19.67
CA PRO A 122 31.31 -3.45 20.08
C PRO A 122 30.63 -2.44 21.01
N GLN A 123 31.41 -1.73 21.85
CA GLN A 123 30.85 -0.79 22.84
C GLN A 123 30.02 0.35 22.22
N ASP A 124 30.37 0.79 21.00
CA ASP A 124 29.75 1.94 20.32
C ASP A 124 28.65 1.56 19.30
N VAL A 125 28.23 0.29 19.26
CA VAL A 125 27.27 -0.22 18.26
C VAL A 125 26.02 -0.75 18.95
N ASP A 126 24.90 -0.05 18.76
CA ASP A 126 23.60 -0.43 19.34
C ASP A 126 22.84 -1.48 18.51
N SER A 127 23.22 -1.64 17.24
CA SER A 127 22.53 -2.51 16.29
C SER A 127 23.44 -2.91 15.12
N VAL A 128 23.21 -4.12 14.60
CA VAL A 128 23.98 -4.69 13.50
C VAL A 128 23.04 -5.37 12.51
N ILE A 129 23.36 -5.30 11.21
CA ILE A 129 22.73 -6.15 10.21
C ILE A 129 23.70 -7.28 9.84
N ILE A 130 23.20 -8.50 9.92
CA ILE A 130 23.87 -9.70 9.42
C ILE A 130 23.43 -9.87 7.97
N LYS A 131 24.34 -9.59 7.03
CA LYS A 131 24.12 -9.85 5.60
C LYS A 131 24.79 -11.16 5.24
N VAL A 132 24.01 -12.10 4.74
CA VAL A 132 24.47 -13.40 4.25
C VAL A 132 24.28 -13.41 2.74
N VAL A 133 25.31 -13.82 1.99
CA VAL A 133 25.27 -13.94 0.53
C VAL A 133 25.86 -15.28 0.14
N SER A 134 25.20 -15.97 -0.79
CA SER A 134 25.66 -17.19 -1.42
C SER A 134 25.88 -16.96 -2.92
N ASP A 135 26.88 -17.63 -3.49
CA ASP A 135 27.14 -17.65 -4.93
C ASP A 135 26.13 -18.55 -5.69
N ALA A 136 25.51 -19.50 -4.99
CA ALA A 136 24.55 -20.45 -5.55
C ALA A 136 23.11 -20.10 -5.15
N VAL A 137 22.14 -20.46 -6.00
CA VAL A 137 20.69 -20.37 -5.67
C VAL A 137 20.26 -21.53 -4.76
N TYR A 138 20.95 -22.66 -4.93
CA TYR A 138 20.63 -23.95 -4.31
C TYR A 138 21.90 -24.54 -3.70
N PRO A 139 21.80 -25.24 -2.56
CA PRO A 139 20.58 -25.61 -1.81
C PRO A 139 19.94 -24.48 -0.99
N CYS A 140 18.67 -24.62 -0.61
CA CYS A 140 18.01 -23.72 0.32
C CYS A 140 18.67 -23.76 1.71
N SER A 141 18.83 -22.59 2.33
CA SER A 141 19.42 -22.45 3.67
C SER A 141 18.49 -21.70 4.63
N VAL A 142 18.70 -21.94 5.93
CA VAL A 142 18.05 -21.19 7.00
C VAL A 142 19.13 -20.54 7.85
N VAL A 143 19.02 -19.22 7.98
CA VAL A 143 19.86 -18.38 8.83
C VAL A 143 19.06 -18.06 10.08
N SER A 144 19.63 -18.36 11.26
CA SER A 144 18.98 -18.14 12.55
C SER A 144 19.91 -17.40 13.51
N VAL A 145 19.37 -16.41 14.23
CA VAL A 145 20.07 -15.64 15.26
C VAL A 145 19.52 -16.06 16.60
N GLN A 146 20.35 -16.72 17.41
CA GLN A 146 19.96 -17.32 18.68
C GLN A 146 20.74 -16.70 19.84
N ASP A 147 20.13 -16.71 21.03
CA ASP A 147 20.83 -16.34 22.26
C ASP A 147 21.98 -17.33 22.56
N ILE A 148 22.93 -16.94 23.41
CA ILE A 148 24.11 -17.75 23.77
C ILE A 148 23.79 -18.89 24.74
N VAL A 149 22.61 -19.50 24.60
CA VAL A 149 22.11 -20.58 25.48
C VAL A 149 22.37 -21.93 24.83
N CYS A 150 23.00 -22.85 25.56
CA CYS A 150 23.15 -24.25 25.12
C CYS A 150 21.93 -25.09 25.55
N PRO A 151 21.47 -26.06 24.73
CA PRO A 151 22.00 -26.44 23.41
C PRO A 151 21.65 -25.43 22.32
N VAL A 152 22.58 -25.22 21.39
CA VAL A 152 22.34 -24.43 20.18
C VAL A 152 21.48 -25.27 19.23
N TYR A 153 20.43 -24.69 18.67
CA TYR A 153 19.58 -25.38 17.71
C TYR A 153 20.17 -25.26 16.31
N ASP A 154 21.06 -26.18 15.95
CA ASP A 154 21.82 -26.24 14.69
C ASP A 154 21.34 -27.38 13.75
N LEU A 155 20.13 -27.91 13.96
CA LEU A 155 19.56 -28.99 13.17
C LEU A 155 18.40 -28.50 12.32
N ASP A 156 18.21 -29.16 11.18
CA ASP A 156 17.09 -28.92 10.26
C ASP A 156 15.72 -28.81 10.95
N HIS A 157 15.43 -29.72 11.88
CA HIS A 157 14.15 -29.81 12.57
C HIS A 157 14.02 -28.91 13.81
N ASN A 158 15.10 -28.24 14.25
CA ASN A 158 15.07 -27.45 15.48
C ASN A 158 15.53 -25.99 15.37
N VAL A 159 16.19 -25.63 14.27
CA VAL A 159 16.74 -24.27 14.03
C VAL A 159 15.67 -23.17 14.07
N GLU A 160 14.41 -23.54 13.86
CA GLU A 160 13.23 -22.66 13.84
C GLU A 160 12.60 -22.45 15.23
N PHE A 161 13.04 -23.17 16.27
CA PHE A 161 12.40 -23.10 17.61
C PHE A 161 12.91 -21.97 18.51
N ASN A 162 14.03 -21.34 18.18
CA ASN A 162 14.61 -20.30 19.02
C ASN A 162 15.17 -19.15 18.19
N GLY A 163 15.11 -17.96 18.78
CA GLY A 163 15.65 -16.76 18.17
C GLY A 163 14.86 -16.30 16.94
N VAL A 164 15.52 -15.57 16.06
CA VAL A 164 14.94 -15.01 14.83
C VAL A 164 15.54 -15.71 13.64
N TYR A 165 14.72 -16.16 12.69
CA TYR A 165 15.20 -16.91 11.53
C TYR A 165 14.59 -16.44 10.20
N GLN A 166 15.31 -16.73 9.12
CA GLN A 166 14.93 -16.48 7.73
C GLN A 166 15.36 -17.65 6.84
N SER A 167 14.51 -18.01 5.88
CA SER A 167 14.93 -18.82 4.73
C SER A 167 15.73 -17.98 3.72
N MET A 168 16.67 -18.62 3.04
CA MET A 168 17.60 -17.98 2.11
C MET A 168 17.89 -18.89 0.91
N THR A 169 17.87 -18.28 -0.29
CA THR A 169 18.50 -18.82 -1.49
C THR A 169 19.87 -18.14 -1.67
N LYS A 170 19.92 -16.96 -2.28
CA LYS A 170 21.19 -16.22 -2.46
C LYS A 170 21.49 -15.19 -1.40
N GLN A 171 20.48 -14.63 -0.75
CA GLN A 171 20.68 -13.51 0.16
C GLN A 171 19.69 -13.52 1.32
N ALA A 172 20.19 -13.23 2.51
CA ALA A 172 19.39 -12.93 3.69
C ALA A 172 19.98 -11.76 4.47
N ALA A 173 19.11 -11.07 5.22
CA ALA A 173 19.50 -9.95 6.04
C ALA A 173 18.66 -9.94 7.33
N ILE A 174 19.32 -10.06 8.48
CA ILE A 174 18.68 -10.01 9.80
C ILE A 174 19.24 -8.82 10.58
N THR A 175 18.35 -7.91 10.98
CA THR A 175 18.67 -6.78 11.86
C THR A 175 18.56 -7.21 13.30
N VAL A 176 19.64 -7.00 14.07
CA VAL A 176 19.73 -7.42 15.47
C VAL A 176 20.04 -6.20 16.34
N GLN A 177 19.26 -6.00 17.42
CA GLN A 177 19.48 -4.91 18.37
C GLN A 177 20.21 -5.43 19.61
N ARG A 178 21.18 -4.66 20.11
CA ARG A 178 21.97 -5.02 21.31
C ARG A 178 21.08 -5.25 22.54
N LYS A 179 20.00 -4.48 22.66
CA LYS A 179 19.05 -4.54 23.78
C LYS A 179 18.28 -5.87 23.88
N ASP A 180 18.18 -6.62 22.78
CA ASP A 180 17.40 -7.86 22.72
C ASP A 180 18.20 -9.05 23.29
N PHE A 181 19.50 -8.89 23.55
CA PHE A 181 20.40 -9.93 24.02
C PHE A 181 21.09 -9.52 25.34
N PRO A 182 20.81 -10.19 26.47
CA PRO A 182 21.32 -9.79 27.80
C PRO A 182 22.85 -9.89 27.92
N GLY A 183 23.48 -10.82 27.19
CA GLY A 183 24.95 -10.99 27.16
C GLY A 183 25.70 -10.11 26.15
N GLU A 184 24.98 -9.22 25.46
CA GLU A 184 25.50 -8.40 24.34
C GLU A 184 26.21 -9.24 23.27
N GLN A 185 25.78 -10.50 23.14
CA GLN A 185 26.37 -11.55 22.33
C GLN A 185 25.26 -12.47 21.84
N PHE A 186 25.45 -13.06 20.66
CA PHE A 186 24.50 -14.01 20.07
C PHE A 186 25.23 -14.99 19.14
N PHE A 187 24.58 -16.11 18.85
CA PHE A 187 25.01 -17.05 17.82
C PHE A 187 24.30 -16.76 16.49
N VAL A 188 25.05 -16.82 15.40
CA VAL A 188 24.50 -16.86 14.05
C VAL A 188 24.65 -18.28 13.54
N VAL A 189 23.53 -18.95 13.32
CA VAL A 189 23.41 -20.37 12.97
C VAL A 189 23.01 -20.49 11.50
N PHE A 190 23.69 -21.38 10.78
CA PHE A 190 23.50 -21.66 9.37
C PHE A 190 23.19 -23.14 9.19
N VAL A 191 21.98 -23.42 8.71
CA VAL A 191 21.50 -24.78 8.46
C VAL A 191 21.09 -24.90 7.01
N ILE A 192 21.78 -25.76 6.28
CA ILE A 192 21.44 -26.09 4.89
C ILE A 192 20.35 -27.16 4.89
N LYS A 193 19.26 -26.90 4.18
CA LYS A 193 18.15 -27.85 4.05
C LYS A 193 18.53 -28.92 3.00
N PRO A 194 18.14 -30.19 3.20
CA PRO A 194 18.41 -31.26 2.23
C PRO A 194 17.58 -31.10 0.94
N GLU A 195 16.49 -30.35 0.99
CA GLU A 195 15.57 -30.08 -0.11
C GLU A 195 15.13 -28.61 -0.06
N ASP A 196 14.75 -28.05 -1.21
CA ASP A 196 14.49 -26.62 -1.36
C ASP A 196 13.07 -26.18 -0.96
N TYR A 197 12.31 -27.04 -0.30
CA TYR A 197 10.91 -26.76 0.03
C TYR A 197 10.73 -25.57 0.96
N ALA A 198 11.67 -25.33 1.87
CA ALA A 198 11.65 -24.19 2.78
C ALA A 198 11.77 -22.85 2.01
N CYS A 199 12.41 -22.88 0.83
CA CYS A 199 12.50 -21.76 -0.09
C CYS A 199 11.45 -21.83 -1.21
N GLY A 200 10.48 -22.75 -1.12
CA GLY A 200 9.42 -23.00 -2.11
C GLY A 200 9.88 -23.56 -3.47
N GLY A 201 11.10 -24.09 -3.54
CA GLY A 201 11.62 -24.81 -4.71
C GLY A 201 10.92 -26.15 -4.96
N SER A 202 10.92 -26.60 -6.21
CA SER A 202 10.46 -27.95 -6.56
C SER A 202 11.51 -28.99 -6.18
N VAL A 203 11.06 -30.21 -5.86
CA VAL A 203 11.97 -31.31 -5.49
C VAL A 203 12.85 -31.65 -6.71
N PRO A 204 14.19 -31.58 -6.62
CA PRO A 204 15.06 -31.92 -7.75
C PRO A 204 14.83 -33.37 -8.20
N SER A 205 14.80 -33.58 -9.52
CA SER A 205 14.49 -34.87 -10.16
C SER A 205 15.60 -35.91 -10.02
N SER A 206 16.85 -35.48 -9.80
CA SER A 206 17.98 -36.35 -9.48
C SER A 206 19.11 -35.58 -8.82
N ILE A 207 19.44 -35.91 -7.56
CA ILE A 207 20.76 -35.57 -6.99
C ILE A 207 21.64 -36.82 -7.19
N HIS A 208 22.21 -36.97 -8.38
CA HIS A 208 23.33 -37.89 -8.58
C HIS A 208 24.61 -37.08 -8.37
N GLY A 209 25.14 -37.13 -7.14
CA GLY A 209 26.44 -36.56 -6.81
C GLY A 209 26.48 -35.91 -5.44
N LYS A 210 27.33 -36.44 -4.56
CA LYS A 210 27.83 -35.74 -3.37
C LYS A 210 28.34 -34.36 -3.82
N LEU A 211 27.69 -33.26 -3.41
CA LEU A 211 28.27 -31.94 -3.11
C LEU A 211 27.11 -30.92 -2.86
N CYS A 212 26.44 -30.99 -1.70
CA CYS A 212 25.63 -29.86 -1.21
C CYS A 212 26.49 -29.02 -0.27
N TRP A 213 27.53 -28.37 -0.82
CA TRP A 213 28.35 -27.43 -0.07
C TRP A 213 28.02 -26.04 -0.58
N GLU A 214 27.67 -25.16 0.34
CA GLU A 214 27.41 -23.77 0.01
C GLU A 214 28.52 -22.92 0.62
N THR A 215 29.21 -22.14 -0.21
CA THR A 215 30.14 -21.11 0.23
C THR A 215 29.37 -19.85 0.54
N ASP A 216 29.07 -19.68 1.82
CA ASP A 216 28.37 -18.51 2.32
C ASP A 216 29.38 -17.43 2.74
N PHE A 217 29.02 -16.22 2.38
CA PHE A 217 29.69 -14.99 2.78
C PHE A 217 28.83 -14.29 3.82
N VAL A 218 29.40 -14.01 4.99
CA VAL A 218 28.77 -13.19 6.02
C VAL A 218 29.51 -11.87 6.15
N GLY A 219 28.80 -10.78 5.87
CA GLY A 219 29.21 -9.43 6.19
C GLY A 219 28.32 -8.89 7.30
N LEU A 220 28.92 -8.46 8.42
CA LEU A 220 28.20 -7.67 9.41
C LEU A 220 28.54 -6.20 9.25
N SER A 221 27.53 -5.35 9.17
CA SER A 221 27.71 -3.90 9.20
C SER A 221 26.99 -3.32 10.41
N GLY A 222 27.71 -2.52 11.21
CA GLY A 222 27.12 -1.76 12.32
C GLY A 222 26.32 -0.61 11.72
N LEU A 223 25.03 -0.52 12.04
CA LEU A 223 24.13 0.17 11.12
C LEU A 223 23.55 1.50 11.59
N TRP A 224 23.37 1.78 12.88
CA TRP A 224 22.55 2.94 13.24
C TRP A 224 23.10 3.81 14.37
N SER A 225 23.25 5.11 14.09
CA SER A 225 23.28 6.18 15.09
C SER A 225 21.89 6.80 15.20
N LYS A 226 21.45 7.18 16.41
CA LYS A 226 20.19 7.90 16.66
C LYS A 226 20.02 9.14 15.76
N SER A 227 21.14 9.70 15.27
CA SER A 227 21.17 10.81 14.31
C SER A 227 20.40 10.52 13.01
N VAL A 228 20.45 9.28 12.49
CA VAL A 228 19.81 8.93 11.20
C VAL A 228 18.29 9.04 11.29
N TYR A 229 17.70 8.53 12.38
CA TYR A 229 16.26 8.63 12.63
C TYR A 229 15.80 10.10 12.74
N ILE A 230 16.56 10.94 13.44
CA ILE A 230 16.24 12.36 13.60
C ILE A 230 16.31 13.08 12.24
N GLN A 231 17.36 12.83 11.46
CA GLN A 231 17.52 13.41 10.13
C GLN A 231 16.38 12.99 9.19
N ALA A 232 16.00 11.71 9.20
CA ALA A 232 14.89 11.20 8.39
C ALA A 232 13.55 11.84 8.78
N MET A 233 13.23 11.89 10.07
CA MET A 233 11.99 12.54 10.55
C MET A 233 11.96 14.02 10.18
N LEU A 234 13.04 14.76 10.44
CA LEU A 234 13.12 16.18 10.09
C LEU A 234 12.95 16.39 8.58
N PHE A 235 13.62 15.58 7.76
CA PHE A 235 13.50 15.65 6.31
C PHE A 235 12.05 15.42 5.86
N SER A 236 11.37 14.39 6.35
CA SER A 236 9.98 14.10 6.01
C SER A 236 9.02 15.23 6.41
N PHE A 237 9.11 15.73 7.63
CA PHE A 237 8.20 16.80 8.07
C PHE A 237 8.49 18.14 7.40
N LEU A 238 9.76 18.51 7.20
CA LEU A 238 10.15 19.76 6.55
C LEU A 238 9.79 19.76 5.06
N SER A 239 9.95 18.63 4.37
CA SER A 239 9.62 18.52 2.94
C SER A 239 8.13 18.81 2.71
N PHE A 240 7.24 18.23 3.51
CA PHE A 240 5.79 18.49 3.42
C PHE A 240 5.36 19.84 4.01
N LEU A 241 6.02 20.35 5.05
CA LEU A 241 5.74 21.69 5.58
C LEU A 241 5.96 22.78 4.52
N SER A 242 6.87 22.56 3.58
CA SER A 242 7.11 23.49 2.46
C SER A 242 5.85 23.72 1.60
N PHE A 243 4.99 22.71 1.44
CA PHE A 243 3.71 22.83 0.73
C PHE A 243 2.71 23.71 1.49
N TYR A 244 2.67 23.61 2.82
CA TYR A 244 1.84 24.49 3.65
C TYR A 244 2.29 25.94 3.50
N MET A 245 3.59 26.19 3.60
CA MET A 245 4.14 27.53 3.39
C MET A 245 3.82 28.05 1.98
N GLY A 246 3.98 27.22 0.95
CA GLY A 246 3.59 27.55 -0.43
C GLY A 246 2.11 27.94 -0.55
N SER A 247 1.21 27.17 0.08
CA SER A 247 -0.23 27.47 0.09
C SER A 247 -0.56 28.80 0.75
N VAL A 248 0.13 29.15 1.84
CA VAL A 248 -0.02 30.43 2.56
C VAL A 248 0.47 31.59 1.70
N VAL A 249 1.63 31.47 1.05
CA VAL A 249 2.15 32.49 0.11
C VAL A 249 1.15 32.73 -1.03
N VAL A 250 0.62 31.67 -1.64
CA VAL A 250 -0.42 31.80 -2.70
C VAL A 250 -1.69 32.45 -2.14
N ALA A 251 -2.09 32.13 -0.92
CA ALA A 251 -3.25 32.72 -0.27
C ALA A 251 -3.08 34.23 0.00
N ILE A 252 -1.90 34.65 0.48
CA ILE A 252 -1.54 36.04 0.75
C ILE A 252 -1.46 36.82 -0.56
N ASN A 253 -0.80 36.29 -1.59
CA ASN A 253 -0.68 36.96 -2.88
C ASN A 253 -2.04 37.17 -3.55
N LYS A 254 -2.95 36.18 -3.47
CA LYS A 254 -4.34 36.36 -3.96
C LYS A 254 -5.08 37.44 -3.16
N ASN A 255 -4.95 37.47 -1.84
CA ASN A 255 -5.60 38.49 -1.01
C ASN A 255 -5.02 39.89 -1.25
N SER A 256 -3.70 40.02 -1.40
CA SER A 256 -3.01 41.28 -1.68
C SER A 256 -3.39 41.82 -3.07
N LEU A 257 -3.47 40.96 -4.09
CA LEU A 257 -3.97 41.32 -5.42
C LEU A 257 -5.43 41.80 -5.36
N LEU A 258 -6.28 41.15 -4.56
CA LEU A 258 -7.68 41.52 -4.38
C LEU A 258 -7.84 42.87 -3.66
N VAL A 259 -6.99 43.14 -2.65
CA VAL A 259 -6.91 44.43 -1.93
C VAL A 259 -6.44 45.55 -2.86
N SER A 260 -5.50 45.27 -3.77
CA SER A 260 -5.01 46.24 -4.74
C SER A 260 -6.02 46.58 -5.85
N LEU A 261 -6.93 45.66 -6.19
CA LEU A 261 -7.91 45.84 -7.28
C LEU A 261 -9.26 46.41 -6.81
N TYR A 262 -9.64 46.25 -5.53
CA TYR A 262 -10.91 46.75 -4.98
C TYR A 262 -10.76 47.33 -3.56
N PRO A 263 -10.23 48.56 -3.40
CA PRO A 263 -10.03 49.17 -2.07
C PRO A 263 -11.33 49.43 -1.29
N GLN A 264 -12.47 49.61 -1.99
CA GLN A 264 -13.77 49.93 -1.36
C GLN A 264 -14.52 48.74 -0.73
N ARG A 265 -14.17 47.49 -1.07
CA ARG A 265 -14.83 46.28 -0.50
C ARG A 265 -14.21 45.82 0.83
N PHE A 266 -13.10 46.42 1.27
CA PHE A 266 -12.32 45.93 2.42
C PHE A 266 -12.71 46.58 3.76
N LEU A 267 -13.29 47.78 3.74
CA LEU A 267 -13.70 48.51 4.95
C LEU A 267 -14.84 47.83 5.73
N THR A 268 -15.61 46.93 5.10
CA THR A 268 -16.64 46.12 5.77
C THR A 268 -16.16 44.73 6.19
N LEU A 269 -15.00 44.27 5.70
CA LEU A 269 -14.49 42.90 5.92
C LEU A 269 -13.57 42.80 7.16
N GLN A 270 -12.97 43.92 7.57
CA GLN A 270 -11.94 43.93 8.62
C GLN A 270 -12.50 43.91 10.06
N SER A 271 -13.78 44.21 10.28
CA SER A 271 -14.36 44.24 11.64
C SER A 271 -14.66 42.86 12.25
N ARG A 272 -14.50 41.74 11.52
CA ARG A 272 -14.87 40.39 12.01
C ARG A 272 -13.78 39.32 11.83
N PHE A 273 -12.50 39.69 11.91
CA PHE A 273 -11.39 38.75 11.79
C PHE A 273 -10.71 38.35 13.11
N SER A 274 -11.29 38.67 14.27
CA SER A 274 -10.70 38.32 15.57
C SER A 274 -11.18 36.95 16.10
N LEU A 275 -10.24 35.99 16.07
CA LEU A 275 -9.98 34.96 17.09
C LEU A 275 -11.02 33.84 17.34
N TYR A 276 -10.87 32.68 16.67
CA TYR A 276 -11.30 31.37 17.21
C TYR A 276 -10.34 30.22 16.81
N PRO A 277 -10.02 29.28 17.73
CA PRO A 277 -9.06 28.20 17.49
C PRO A 277 -9.65 27.06 16.63
N VAL A 278 -8.77 26.44 15.84
CA VAL A 278 -9.05 25.54 14.71
C VAL A 278 -9.59 24.15 15.11
N CYS A 279 -9.73 23.82 16.40
CA CYS A 279 -10.00 22.45 16.84
C CYS A 279 -11.48 22.07 17.07
N PHE A 280 -12.43 23.01 16.94
CA PHE A 280 -13.88 22.75 17.18
C PHE A 280 -14.79 22.92 15.94
N LEU A 281 -14.25 23.25 14.76
CA LEU A 281 -15.05 23.58 13.57
C LEU A 281 -15.59 22.38 12.77
N PHE A 282 -15.00 21.18 12.88
CA PHE A 282 -15.50 20.02 12.13
C PHE A 282 -16.87 19.53 12.61
N SER A 283 -17.17 19.63 13.92
CA SER A 283 -18.46 19.19 14.47
C SER A 283 -19.55 20.27 14.39
N SER A 284 -19.18 21.54 14.46
CA SER A 284 -20.14 22.66 14.54
C SER A 284 -20.54 23.25 13.18
N CYS A 285 -19.79 22.98 12.10
CA CYS A 285 -20.20 23.35 10.73
C CYS A 285 -21.16 22.34 10.05
N PHE A 286 -21.49 21.24 10.73
CA PHE A 286 -22.27 20.12 10.19
C PHE A 286 -23.47 19.70 11.06
N ALA A 287 -23.80 20.41 12.13
CA ALA A 287 -25.06 20.23 12.83
C ALA A 287 -26.25 20.62 11.93
N PRO A 288 -27.40 19.91 11.98
CA PRO A 288 -28.64 20.38 11.37
C PRO A 288 -29.03 21.72 12.01
N ASP A 289 -29.39 22.72 11.21
CA ASP A 289 -29.91 24.00 11.72
C ASP A 289 -31.27 23.77 12.40
N GLU A 290 -31.27 23.47 13.70
CA GLU A 290 -32.41 23.75 14.57
C GLU A 290 -32.14 25.05 15.33
N SER A 291 -32.66 26.15 14.82
CA SER A 291 -32.82 27.38 15.62
C SER A 291 -34.25 27.88 15.49
N SER A 292 -35.08 27.48 16.44
CA SER A 292 -36.40 28.04 16.69
C SER A 292 -36.26 29.35 17.46
N SER A 293 -36.61 30.47 16.82
CA SER A 293 -36.81 31.74 17.54
C SER A 293 -38.30 31.89 17.89
N SER A 294 -38.60 31.90 19.17
CA SER A 294 -39.92 32.16 19.72
C SER A 294 -40.14 33.66 19.97
N GLY A 295 -41.37 34.13 19.72
CA GLY A 295 -41.98 35.24 20.47
C GLY A 295 -42.29 36.54 19.72
N GLY A 296 -43.57 36.75 19.37
CA GLY A 296 -44.13 38.07 19.05
C GLY A 296 -45.55 38.00 18.46
N ARG A 297 -46.56 38.46 19.23
CA ARG A 297 -48.02 38.29 19.04
C ARG A 297 -48.71 39.46 18.29
N GLN A 298 -49.84 39.13 17.63
CA GLN A 298 -51.03 39.95 17.22
C GLN A 298 -50.87 40.90 15.99
N LEU A 299 -51.82 41.09 15.05
CA LEU A 299 -53.31 41.15 15.10
C LEU A 299 -53.99 40.98 13.69
N SER A 300 -55.08 40.18 13.62
CA SER A 300 -56.32 40.18 12.76
C SER A 300 -56.35 40.14 11.19
N SER A 301 -56.80 38.98 10.66
CA SER A 301 -57.98 38.60 9.79
C SER A 301 -58.32 39.28 8.42
N PRO A 302 -59.19 38.67 7.56
CA PRO A 302 -59.14 37.32 6.92
C PRO A 302 -59.59 37.29 5.42
N GLU A 303 -59.23 36.28 4.61
CA GLU A 303 -60.10 35.80 3.51
C GLU A 303 -59.77 34.38 2.97
N HIS A 304 -60.71 33.45 3.22
CA HIS A 304 -61.26 32.33 2.41
C HIS A 304 -60.37 31.28 1.68
N GLY A 305 -60.46 30.01 2.14
CA GLY A 305 -60.39 28.79 1.29
C GLY A 305 -59.54 27.58 1.81
N PRO A 306 -60.11 26.41 2.20
CA PRO A 306 -59.44 25.26 2.88
C PRO A 306 -59.36 23.96 2.02
N PRO A 307 -58.90 22.77 2.52
CA PRO A 307 -58.21 22.45 3.79
C PRO A 307 -56.84 21.74 3.64
N ALA A 308 -56.05 21.88 4.70
CA ALA A 308 -54.81 21.15 4.98
C ALA A 308 -55.07 19.69 5.42
N GLY A 309 -54.18 18.79 5.03
CA GLY A 309 -54.03 17.46 5.60
C GLY A 309 -52.83 17.41 6.53
N SER A 310 -53.10 17.34 7.83
CA SER A 310 -52.41 16.60 8.89
C SER A 310 -50.90 16.30 8.73
N ASP A 311 -50.09 16.98 9.55
CA ASP A 311 -48.73 16.61 9.91
C ASP A 311 -48.69 15.27 10.68
N THR A 312 -47.95 14.30 10.15
CA THR A 312 -47.50 13.13 10.90
C THR A 312 -45.98 13.02 10.82
N ASP A 313 -45.38 12.97 12.00
CA ASP A 313 -43.96 12.83 12.30
C ASP A 313 -43.48 11.41 11.96
N SER A 314 -42.82 11.22 10.82
CA SER A 314 -42.08 9.98 10.51
C SER A 314 -40.85 10.29 9.65
N SER A 315 -39.71 10.45 10.32
CA SER A 315 -38.40 10.82 9.79
C SER A 315 -37.62 9.70 9.09
N VAL A 316 -38.28 8.75 8.40
CA VAL A 316 -37.58 7.60 7.78
C VAL A 316 -38.04 7.26 6.34
N GLU A 317 -39.04 7.91 5.76
CA GLU A 317 -39.56 7.49 4.43
C GLU A 317 -39.48 8.52 3.28
N GLU A 318 -38.84 9.68 3.44
CA GLU A 318 -38.78 10.71 2.38
C GLU A 318 -37.54 10.65 1.44
N GLU A 319 -36.67 9.64 1.50
CA GLU A 319 -35.41 9.65 0.71
C GLU A 319 -35.53 9.14 -0.75
N SER A 320 -36.67 8.58 -1.18
CA SER A 320 -36.87 8.16 -2.58
C SER A 320 -37.61 9.17 -3.47
N ASP A 321 -38.21 10.22 -2.88
CA ASP A 321 -39.14 11.14 -3.57
C ASP A 321 -38.56 12.54 -3.84
N PHE A 322 -37.24 12.67 -3.97
CA PHE A 322 -36.62 13.96 -4.29
C PHE A 322 -36.69 14.38 -5.77
N ASP A 323 -37.19 13.52 -6.66
CA ASP A 323 -37.52 13.90 -8.02
C ASP A 323 -38.97 13.46 -8.30
N THR A 324 -39.93 14.39 -8.31
CA THR A 324 -41.29 14.03 -8.73
C THR A 324 -41.24 13.49 -10.18
N MET A 325 -41.81 12.31 -10.41
CA MET A 325 -41.88 11.67 -11.74
C MET A 325 -42.18 12.61 -12.93
N PRO A 326 -43.05 13.63 -12.82
CA PRO A 326 -43.29 14.60 -13.90
C PRO A 326 -42.15 15.61 -14.17
N GLU A 327 -41.39 16.04 -13.16
CA GLU A 327 -40.24 16.96 -13.34
C GLU A 327 -39.08 16.28 -14.06
N ILE A 328 -38.89 14.98 -13.77
CA ILE A 328 -37.92 14.14 -14.47
C ILE A 328 -38.24 14.06 -15.98
N GLU A 329 -39.51 13.89 -16.37
CA GLU A 329 -39.91 13.72 -17.77
C GLU A 329 -39.90 15.04 -18.56
N SER A 330 -40.21 16.17 -17.94
CA SER A 330 -40.20 17.49 -18.59
C SER A 330 -38.77 17.96 -18.91
N ASP A 331 -37.83 17.86 -17.96
CA ASP A 331 -36.40 18.14 -18.17
C ASP A 331 -35.78 17.13 -19.15
N LYS A 332 -36.28 15.89 -19.17
CA LYS A 332 -35.85 14.89 -20.15
C LYS A 332 -36.20 15.28 -21.58
N ASN A 333 -37.35 15.90 -21.81
CA ASN A 333 -37.79 16.28 -23.16
C ASN A 333 -37.06 17.50 -23.73
N VAL A 334 -36.64 18.47 -22.89
CA VAL A 334 -35.91 19.67 -23.36
C VAL A 334 -34.46 19.35 -23.77
N ILE A 335 -33.83 18.36 -23.12
CA ILE A 335 -32.46 17.91 -23.43
C ILE A 335 -32.43 17.07 -24.73
N ARG A 336 -33.55 16.44 -25.11
CA ARG A 336 -33.66 15.57 -26.29
C ARG A 336 -33.64 16.33 -27.63
N THR A 337 -33.95 17.62 -27.64
CA THR A 337 -34.18 18.41 -28.86
C THR A 337 -33.04 19.36 -29.25
N LYS A 338 -32.00 19.50 -28.41
CA LYS A 338 -30.88 20.44 -28.66
C LYS A 338 -29.63 19.71 -29.18
N VAL A 339 -29.09 20.20 -30.31
CA VAL A 339 -27.83 19.71 -30.92
C VAL A 339 -26.60 20.11 -30.10
N PHE A 340 -26.66 21.23 -29.38
CA PHE A 340 -25.63 21.70 -28.47
C PHE A 340 -26.21 21.85 -27.06
N LEU A 341 -25.55 21.23 -26.08
CA LEU A 341 -25.90 21.31 -24.67
C LEU A 341 -25.02 22.36 -23.98
N TYR A 342 -25.66 23.25 -23.23
CA TYR A 342 -24.99 24.22 -22.38
C TYR A 342 -25.22 23.89 -20.90
N LEU A 343 -24.33 24.34 -20.02
CA LEU A 343 -24.38 23.99 -18.61
C LEU A 343 -25.70 24.41 -17.94
N SER A 344 -26.31 25.51 -18.39
CA SER A 344 -27.64 25.94 -17.93
C SER A 344 -28.76 24.92 -18.17
N ASP A 345 -28.61 24.05 -19.18
CA ASP A 345 -29.58 22.98 -19.45
C ASP A 345 -29.44 21.79 -18.47
N LEU A 346 -28.30 21.69 -17.76
CA LEU A 346 -27.96 20.61 -16.83
C LEU A 346 -27.69 21.11 -15.39
N SER A 347 -28.11 22.34 -15.07
CA SER A 347 -28.02 22.94 -13.73
C SER A 347 -29.36 23.51 -13.28
N ARG A 348 -30.45 22.76 -13.50
CA ARG A 348 -31.83 23.15 -13.17
C ARG A 348 -32.21 22.73 -11.76
N LYS A 349 -31.57 21.70 -11.22
CA LYS A 349 -31.91 21.19 -9.88
C LYS A 349 -31.58 22.18 -8.79
N ASP A 350 -32.43 22.15 -7.77
CA ASP A 350 -32.35 23.08 -6.67
C ASP A 350 -31.09 22.85 -5.83
N ARG A 351 -30.32 23.93 -5.61
CA ARG A 351 -28.95 23.79 -5.11
C ARG A 351 -28.86 23.22 -3.70
N ARG A 352 -29.87 23.45 -2.87
CA ARG A 352 -29.96 22.88 -1.51
C ARG A 352 -30.06 21.35 -1.57
N ILE A 353 -30.84 20.82 -2.51
CA ILE A 353 -31.02 19.38 -2.73
C ILE A 353 -29.69 18.78 -3.20
N VAL A 354 -29.06 19.41 -4.19
CA VAL A 354 -27.77 18.96 -4.74
C VAL A 354 -26.66 19.02 -3.67
N SER A 355 -26.63 20.06 -2.84
CA SER A 355 -25.67 20.16 -1.73
C SER A 355 -25.87 19.10 -0.65
N LYS A 356 -27.12 18.75 -0.30
CA LYS A 356 -27.41 17.65 0.63
C LYS A 356 -26.90 16.32 0.06
N LYS A 357 -27.19 16.04 -1.22
CA LYS A 357 -26.71 14.85 -1.94
C LYS A 357 -25.19 14.69 -1.89
N TYR A 358 -24.42 15.78 -2.05
CA TYR A 358 -22.96 15.72 -2.01
C TYR A 358 -22.37 15.65 -0.59
N LYS A 359 -23.08 16.10 0.45
CA LYS A 359 -22.65 15.88 1.84
C LYS A 359 -22.64 14.40 2.22
N ILE A 360 -23.51 13.60 1.62
CA ILE A 360 -23.56 12.14 1.85
C ILE A 360 -22.25 11.47 1.41
N TYR A 361 -21.63 11.94 0.32
CA TYR A 361 -20.32 11.41 -0.12
C TYR A 361 -19.26 11.52 0.97
N PHE A 362 -19.24 12.65 1.70
CA PHE A 362 -18.30 12.90 2.78
C PHE A 362 -18.55 12.02 4.01
N TRP A 363 -19.79 11.89 4.46
CA TRP A 363 -20.10 11.03 5.61
C TRP A 363 -19.85 9.55 5.29
N ASN A 364 -20.25 9.08 4.12
CA ASN A 364 -20.07 7.68 3.72
C ASN A 364 -18.59 7.29 3.65
N ILE A 365 -17.70 8.15 3.11
CA ILE A 365 -16.27 7.82 3.07
C ILE A 365 -15.66 7.74 4.47
N ILE A 366 -16.10 8.59 5.40
CA ILE A 366 -15.65 8.53 6.80
C ILE A 366 -16.10 7.24 7.45
N THR A 367 -17.37 6.86 7.27
CA THR A 367 -17.89 5.60 7.79
C THR A 367 -17.11 4.40 7.23
N ILE A 368 -16.91 4.35 5.90
CA ILE A 368 -16.12 3.29 5.25
C ILE A 368 -14.69 3.27 5.80
N ALA A 369 -14.04 4.44 5.90
CA ALA A 369 -12.69 4.57 6.43
C ALA A 369 -12.55 3.99 7.84
N VAL A 370 -13.47 4.31 8.76
CA VAL A 370 -13.42 3.81 10.14
C VAL A 370 -13.62 2.29 10.20
N PHE A 371 -14.67 1.78 9.56
CA PHE A 371 -14.98 0.34 9.59
C PHE A 371 -13.93 -0.50 8.85
N TYR A 372 -13.24 0.08 7.87
CA TYR A 372 -12.18 -0.59 7.14
C TYR A 372 -10.83 -0.51 7.86
N ALA A 373 -10.47 0.65 8.44
CA ALA A 373 -9.18 0.84 9.11
C ALA A 373 -9.04 0.02 10.40
N LEU A 374 -10.11 -0.09 11.20
CA LEU A 374 -10.06 -0.77 12.50
C LEU A 374 -9.60 -2.24 12.40
N PRO A 375 -10.21 -3.09 11.55
CA PRO A 375 -9.72 -4.45 11.33
C PRO A 375 -8.30 -4.52 10.79
N VAL A 376 -7.92 -3.60 9.90
CA VAL A 376 -6.58 -3.58 9.27
C VAL A 376 -5.50 -3.31 10.29
N ILE A 377 -5.71 -2.31 11.16
CA ILE A 377 -4.80 -1.98 12.25
C ILE A 377 -4.68 -3.15 13.23
N GLN A 378 -5.80 -3.80 13.58
CA GLN A 378 -5.77 -4.99 14.44
C GLN A 378 -4.98 -6.14 13.81
N LEU A 379 -5.19 -6.39 12.51
CA LEU A 379 -4.55 -7.48 11.80
C LEU A 379 -3.04 -7.28 11.69
N VAL A 380 -2.57 -6.07 11.36
CA VAL A 380 -1.14 -5.79 11.26
C VAL A 380 -0.44 -5.90 12.61
N ILE A 381 -1.05 -5.40 13.70
CA ILE A 381 -0.51 -5.57 15.06
C ILE A 381 -0.40 -7.04 15.43
N THR A 382 -1.40 -7.85 15.04
CA THR A 382 -1.41 -9.29 15.26
C THR A 382 -0.26 -9.97 14.52
N TYR A 383 -0.10 -9.71 13.22
CA TYR A 383 1.00 -10.28 12.44
C TYR A 383 2.37 -9.86 12.95
N GLN A 384 2.55 -8.58 13.30
CA GLN A 384 3.79 -8.09 13.88
C GLN A 384 4.10 -8.78 15.21
N THR A 385 3.08 -9.05 16.03
CA THR A 385 3.25 -9.80 17.28
C THR A 385 3.65 -11.25 17.00
N VAL A 386 3.01 -11.91 16.03
CA VAL A 386 3.36 -13.28 15.64
C VAL A 386 4.80 -13.35 15.15
N VAL A 387 5.25 -12.42 14.30
CA VAL A 387 6.64 -12.35 13.82
C VAL A 387 7.61 -12.15 14.98
N ASN A 388 7.32 -11.21 15.90
CA ASN A 388 8.19 -10.92 17.03
C ASN A 388 8.26 -12.08 18.05
N VAL A 389 7.16 -12.80 18.27
CA VAL A 389 7.09 -13.92 19.23
C VAL A 389 7.66 -15.21 18.66
N THR A 390 7.34 -15.53 17.39
CA THR A 390 7.83 -16.75 16.73
C THR A 390 9.25 -16.60 16.20
N GLY A 391 9.72 -15.37 16.00
CA GLY A 391 10.99 -15.08 15.34
C GLY A 391 10.99 -15.38 13.83
N ASN A 392 9.85 -15.79 13.26
CA ASN A 392 9.74 -16.15 11.85
C ASN A 392 9.63 -14.90 10.96
N GLN A 393 10.72 -14.55 10.30
CA GLN A 393 10.77 -13.41 9.38
C GLN A 393 10.33 -13.76 7.94
N ASP A 394 9.90 -14.99 7.67
CA ASP A 394 9.33 -15.41 6.39
C ASP A 394 7.85 -15.02 6.23
N ILE A 395 7.22 -14.51 7.30
CA ILE A 395 5.81 -14.10 7.29
C ILE A 395 5.61 -12.75 6.55
N CYS A 396 6.55 -11.82 6.68
CA CYS A 396 6.45 -10.47 6.14
C CYS A 396 7.57 -10.20 5.12
N TYR A 397 7.22 -9.62 3.98
CA TYR A 397 8.09 -9.45 2.81
C TYR A 397 8.74 -8.06 2.79
N TYR A 398 9.75 -7.83 3.63
CA TYR A 398 10.46 -6.55 3.67
C TYR A 398 11.68 -6.52 2.77
N ASN A 399 12.07 -5.30 2.40
CA ASN A 399 13.46 -4.99 2.08
C ASN A 399 14.29 -5.00 3.37
N PHE A 400 14.69 -6.18 3.85
CA PHE A 400 15.41 -6.34 5.12
C PHE A 400 16.75 -5.60 5.18
N LEU A 401 17.36 -5.27 4.03
CA LEU A 401 18.59 -4.47 3.98
C LEU A 401 18.36 -2.99 4.29
N CYS A 402 17.12 -2.51 4.25
CA CYS A 402 16.73 -1.15 4.59
C CYS A 402 15.57 -1.10 5.60
N ALA A 403 15.27 -2.20 6.30
CA ALA A 403 14.20 -2.22 7.29
C ALA A 403 14.68 -1.60 8.62
N HIS A 404 14.00 -0.55 9.05
CA HIS A 404 14.34 0.19 10.27
C HIS A 404 13.35 -0.08 11.41
N PRO A 405 13.73 -0.86 12.43
CA PRO A 405 12.84 -1.15 13.54
C PRO A 405 12.75 0.02 14.54
N LEU A 406 11.53 0.37 14.96
CA LEU A 406 11.30 1.31 16.06
C LEU A 406 10.20 0.79 16.99
N GLY A 407 10.57 0.53 18.25
CA GLY A 407 9.65 -0.07 19.22
C GLY A 407 9.26 -1.49 18.81
N VAL A 408 7.96 -1.71 18.59
CA VAL A 408 7.38 -3.00 18.18
C VAL A 408 7.30 -3.19 16.66
N LEU A 409 7.56 -2.13 15.89
CA LEU A 409 7.39 -2.10 14.44
C LEU A 409 8.70 -2.44 13.74
N SER A 410 8.68 -3.38 12.81
CA SER A 410 9.88 -3.82 12.07
C SER A 410 10.32 -2.85 10.98
N ALA A 411 9.39 -2.16 10.33
CA ALA A 411 9.65 -1.28 9.18
C ALA A 411 9.04 0.13 9.41
N PHE A 412 9.63 0.89 10.34
CA PHE A 412 9.16 2.24 10.68
C PHE A 412 9.37 3.25 9.53
N ASN A 413 10.37 3.03 8.68
CA ASN A 413 10.64 3.85 7.50
C ASN A 413 9.42 3.94 6.57
N ASN A 414 8.74 2.80 6.34
CA ASN A 414 7.55 2.72 5.52
C ASN A 414 6.36 3.51 6.09
N ILE A 415 6.23 3.59 7.42
CA ILE A 415 5.20 4.44 8.05
C ILE A 415 5.54 5.91 7.80
N LEU A 416 6.80 6.28 8.03
CA LEU A 416 7.25 7.66 7.92
C LEU A 416 7.15 8.20 6.48
N SER A 417 7.39 7.37 5.47
CA SER A 417 7.26 7.75 4.05
C SER A 417 5.80 7.99 3.64
N ASN A 418 4.84 7.27 4.24
CA ASN A 418 3.40 7.42 4.00
C ASN A 418 2.72 8.58 4.76
N VAL A 419 3.40 9.20 5.74
CA VAL A 419 2.89 10.41 6.44
C VAL A 419 2.59 11.55 5.44
N GLY A 420 3.25 11.56 4.29
CA GLY A 420 3.01 12.52 3.22
C GLY A 420 1.59 12.59 2.72
N HIS A 421 0.96 11.44 2.48
CA HIS A 421 -0.44 11.37 2.02
C HIS A 421 -1.39 11.94 3.07
N MET A 422 -1.12 11.70 4.36
CA MET A 422 -1.91 12.26 5.46
C MET A 422 -1.77 13.79 5.53
N LEU A 423 -0.55 14.31 5.51
CA LEU A 423 -0.29 15.75 5.60
C LEU A 423 -0.84 16.49 4.38
N LEU A 424 -0.54 16.02 3.16
CA LEU A 424 -1.03 16.67 1.94
C LEU A 424 -2.54 16.51 1.75
N GLY A 425 -3.13 15.39 2.18
CA GLY A 425 -4.58 15.21 2.25
C GLY A 425 -5.23 16.22 3.19
N PHE A 426 -4.67 16.43 4.38
CA PHE A 426 -5.14 17.44 5.32
C PHE A 426 -4.99 18.87 4.75
N LEU A 427 -3.86 19.19 4.13
CA LEU A 427 -3.65 20.47 3.46
C LEU A 427 -4.70 20.70 2.36
N PHE A 428 -5.00 19.68 1.55
CA PHE A 428 -6.04 19.76 0.53
C PHE A 428 -7.41 20.06 1.14
N LEU A 429 -7.77 19.40 2.25
CA LEU A 429 -9.01 19.69 2.97
C LEU A 429 -9.07 21.15 3.47
N LEU A 430 -7.96 21.70 3.97
CA LEU A 430 -7.89 23.12 4.37
C LEU A 430 -8.11 24.08 3.18
N ILE A 431 -7.54 23.75 2.01
CA ILE A 431 -7.72 24.54 0.79
C ILE A 431 -9.18 24.48 0.32
N VAL A 432 -9.80 23.30 0.34
CA VAL A 432 -11.21 23.09 0.00
C VAL A 432 -12.11 23.83 1.00
N LEU A 433 -11.83 23.72 2.30
CA LEU A 433 -12.57 24.41 3.35
C LEU A 433 -12.54 25.93 3.18
N ARG A 434 -11.36 26.50 2.90
CA ARG A 434 -11.24 27.93 2.62
C ARG A 434 -12.10 28.34 1.43
N ARG A 435 -12.09 27.55 0.34
CA ARG A 435 -12.93 27.83 -0.85
C ARG A 435 -14.42 27.69 -0.55
N ASP A 436 -14.83 26.70 0.22
CA ASP A 436 -16.23 26.49 0.64
C ASP A 436 -16.73 27.66 1.48
N ILE A 437 -15.97 28.10 2.50
CA ILE A 437 -16.33 29.26 3.33
C ILE A 437 -16.48 30.53 2.48
N LEU A 438 -15.54 30.81 1.57
CA LEU A 438 -15.62 31.97 0.69
C LEU A 438 -16.84 31.91 -0.23
N HIS A 439 -17.13 30.73 -0.77
CA HIS A 439 -18.30 30.52 -1.62
C HIS A 439 -19.61 30.69 -0.84
N ARG A 440 -19.74 30.13 0.37
CA ARG A 440 -20.93 30.29 1.22
C ARG A 440 -21.20 31.74 1.57
N ARG A 441 -20.16 32.51 1.91
CA ARG A 441 -20.29 33.96 2.16
C ARG A 441 -20.77 34.73 0.93
N ALA A 442 -20.22 34.42 -0.25
CA ALA A 442 -20.68 35.04 -1.51
C ALA A 442 -22.16 34.73 -1.80
N MET A 443 -22.62 33.55 -1.41
CA MET A 443 -24.01 33.13 -1.54
C MET A 443 -24.96 33.81 -0.56
N GLU A 444 -24.56 33.98 0.70
CA GLU A 444 -25.33 34.73 1.70
C GLU A 444 -25.55 36.18 1.24
N MET A 445 -24.54 36.76 0.58
CA MET A 445 -24.62 38.10 -0.03
C MET A 445 -25.45 38.14 -1.33
N LYS A 446 -26.05 37.02 -1.76
CA LYS A 446 -26.81 36.87 -3.03
C LYS A 446 -26.07 37.47 -4.24
N ASP A 447 -24.76 37.24 -4.32
CA ASP A 447 -23.96 37.79 -5.42
C ASP A 447 -24.41 37.15 -6.76
N VAL A 448 -24.78 37.99 -7.73
CA VAL A 448 -25.33 37.59 -9.04
C VAL A 448 -24.37 36.65 -9.77
N TYR A 449 -23.07 36.88 -9.62
CA TYR A 449 -22.02 36.02 -10.17
C TYR A 449 -22.05 34.59 -9.62
N THR A 450 -22.53 34.37 -8.40
CA THR A 450 -22.54 33.02 -7.81
C THR A 450 -23.80 32.23 -8.18
N LEU A 451 -24.87 32.93 -8.57
CA LEU A 451 -26.16 32.32 -8.93
C LEU A 451 -26.22 31.91 -10.40
N ASP A 452 -25.74 32.76 -11.32
CA ASP A 452 -25.96 32.58 -12.76
C ASP A 452 -24.67 32.38 -13.60
N TYR A 453 -23.50 32.55 -12.99
CA TYR A 453 -22.20 32.43 -13.65
C TYR A 453 -21.41 31.24 -13.09
N GLY A 454 -20.45 30.78 -13.90
CA GLY A 454 -19.54 29.69 -13.58
C GLY A 454 -20.21 28.34 -13.38
N ILE A 455 -19.37 27.34 -13.15
CA ILE A 455 -19.84 25.98 -12.85
C ILE A 455 -20.40 25.94 -11.43
N PRO A 456 -21.59 25.33 -11.21
CA PRO A 456 -22.12 25.11 -9.86
C PRO A 456 -21.09 24.43 -8.96
N LYS A 457 -20.65 25.14 -7.91
CA LYS A 457 -19.61 24.65 -7.01
C LYS A 457 -20.21 23.74 -5.94
N HIS A 458 -19.70 22.52 -5.86
CA HIS A 458 -20.03 21.56 -4.81
C HIS A 458 -18.75 20.96 -4.25
N PHE A 459 -18.55 21.12 -2.95
CA PHE A 459 -17.30 20.74 -2.28
C PHE A 459 -17.32 19.32 -1.67
N GLY A 460 -18.49 18.67 -1.55
CA GLY A 460 -18.64 17.36 -0.91
C GLY A 460 -17.73 16.26 -1.49
N LEU A 461 -17.63 16.17 -2.82
CA LEU A 461 -16.72 15.23 -3.49
C LEU A 461 -15.24 15.56 -3.25
N PHE A 462 -14.87 16.84 -3.19
CA PHE A 462 -13.49 17.24 -2.87
C PHE A 462 -13.13 16.92 -1.42
N TYR A 463 -14.06 17.11 -0.47
CA TYR A 463 -13.83 16.65 0.90
C TYR A 463 -13.67 15.12 0.94
N ALA A 464 -14.48 14.36 0.19
CA ALA A 464 -14.34 12.92 0.12
C ALA A 464 -12.99 12.47 -0.47
N MET A 465 -12.52 13.13 -1.54
CA MET A 465 -11.18 12.88 -2.11
C MET A 465 -10.05 13.16 -1.11
N GLY A 466 -10.13 14.26 -0.35
CA GLY A 466 -9.13 14.60 0.66
C GLY A 466 -9.07 13.60 1.80
N ILE A 467 -10.22 13.13 2.30
CA ILE A 467 -10.30 12.08 3.32
C ILE A 467 -9.78 10.75 2.76
N ALA A 468 -10.13 10.41 1.51
CA ALA A 468 -9.62 9.20 0.86
C ALA A 468 -8.10 9.21 0.76
N LEU A 469 -7.47 10.34 0.42
CA LEU A 469 -6.00 10.48 0.39
C LEU A 469 -5.36 10.35 1.78
N MET A 470 -6.00 10.87 2.83
CA MET A 470 -5.50 10.66 4.20
C MET A 470 -5.60 9.19 4.61
N MET A 471 -6.70 8.53 4.26
CA MET A 471 -6.94 7.13 4.61
C MET A 471 -6.03 6.18 3.81
N GLU A 472 -5.74 6.52 2.55
CA GLU A 472 -4.70 5.87 1.74
C GLU A 472 -3.36 5.82 2.49
N GLY A 473 -2.89 6.95 3.03
CA GLY A 473 -1.65 6.99 3.80
C GLY A 473 -1.66 6.07 5.03
N VAL A 474 -2.79 5.96 5.72
CA VAL A 474 -2.91 5.07 6.90
C VAL A 474 -2.92 3.60 6.48
N LEU A 475 -3.68 3.21 5.45
CA LEU A 475 -3.78 1.82 5.01
C LEU A 475 -2.51 1.34 4.31
N SER A 476 -1.89 2.21 3.51
CA SER A 476 -0.60 1.94 2.88
C SER A 476 0.50 1.71 3.92
N ALA A 477 0.55 2.58 4.95
CA ALA A 477 1.45 2.37 6.08
C ALA A 477 1.17 1.04 6.79
N CYS A 478 -0.10 0.68 7.04
CA CYS A 478 -0.46 -0.59 7.68
C CYS A 478 -0.05 -1.80 6.85
N TYR A 479 -0.21 -1.76 5.53
CA TYR A 479 0.24 -2.83 4.64
C TYR A 479 1.77 -2.99 4.70
N HIS A 480 2.51 -1.90 4.53
CA HIS A 480 3.97 -1.94 4.47
C HIS A 480 4.66 -2.18 5.82
N VAL A 481 3.93 -2.12 6.93
CA VAL A 481 4.41 -2.57 8.25
C VAL A 481 4.59 -4.08 8.30
N CYS A 482 3.77 -4.88 7.60
CA CYS A 482 3.98 -6.32 7.38
C CYS A 482 3.32 -6.73 6.06
N PRO A 483 4.03 -6.57 4.93
CA PRO A 483 3.47 -6.87 3.62
C PRO A 483 3.39 -8.38 3.45
N ASN A 484 2.18 -8.84 3.12
CA ASN A 484 1.87 -10.24 2.88
C ASN A 484 0.67 -10.34 1.91
N TYR A 485 0.51 -11.49 1.27
CA TYR A 485 -0.58 -11.81 0.34
C TYR A 485 -1.98 -11.47 0.92
N SER A 486 -2.20 -11.76 2.21
CA SER A 486 -3.49 -11.51 2.87
C SER A 486 -3.82 -10.04 3.11
N ASN A 487 -2.80 -9.16 3.15
CA ASN A 487 -2.95 -7.75 3.55
C ASN A 487 -2.80 -6.78 2.38
N PHE A 488 -2.34 -7.26 1.22
CA PHE A 488 -2.06 -6.43 0.05
C PHE A 488 -3.27 -5.61 -0.44
N GLN A 489 -4.47 -6.17 -0.33
CA GLN A 489 -5.70 -5.51 -0.75
C GLN A 489 -5.97 -4.19 -0.02
N PHE A 490 -5.49 -4.03 1.23
CA PHE A 490 -5.82 -2.87 2.04
C PHE A 490 -5.28 -1.57 1.42
N ASP A 491 -4.08 -1.62 0.86
CA ASP A 491 -3.44 -0.53 0.14
C ASP A 491 -4.22 -0.20 -1.15
N THR A 492 -4.46 -1.20 -2.00
CA THR A 492 -5.08 -0.98 -3.32
C THR A 492 -6.53 -0.52 -3.26
N SER A 493 -7.26 -0.83 -2.18
CA SER A 493 -8.70 -0.53 -2.07
C SER A 493 -9.01 0.97 -2.13
N PHE A 494 -8.26 1.80 -1.41
CA PHE A 494 -8.45 3.26 -1.39
C PHE A 494 -7.88 3.93 -2.63
N MET A 495 -6.86 3.34 -3.27
CA MET A 495 -6.43 3.75 -4.61
C MET A 495 -7.58 3.65 -5.63
N TYR A 496 -8.38 2.56 -5.61
CA TYR A 496 -9.57 2.46 -6.46
C TYR A 496 -10.61 3.53 -6.15
N MET A 497 -10.85 3.78 -4.87
CA MET A 497 -11.81 4.80 -4.43
C MET A 497 -11.35 6.20 -4.85
N ILE A 498 -10.06 6.53 -4.72
CA ILE A 498 -9.48 7.79 -5.17
C ILE A 498 -9.65 7.94 -6.69
N ALA A 499 -9.27 6.93 -7.47
CA ALA A 499 -9.41 6.98 -8.92
C ALA A 499 -10.88 7.12 -9.36
N GLY A 500 -11.78 6.37 -8.73
CA GLY A 500 -13.22 6.43 -8.95
C GLY A 500 -13.83 7.79 -8.59
N LEU A 501 -13.48 8.34 -7.43
CA LEU A 501 -13.92 9.68 -7.01
C LEU A 501 -13.38 10.78 -7.93
N CYS A 502 -12.13 10.65 -8.43
CA CYS A 502 -11.58 11.56 -9.43
C CYS A 502 -12.37 11.50 -10.75
N MET A 503 -12.72 10.31 -11.23
CA MET A 503 -13.55 10.15 -12.43
C MET A 503 -14.95 10.73 -12.24
N LEU A 504 -15.60 10.46 -11.10
CA LEU A 504 -16.89 11.05 -10.76
C LEU A 504 -16.81 12.58 -10.67
N LYS A 505 -15.73 13.11 -10.10
CA LYS A 505 -15.50 14.56 -9.99
C LYS A 505 -15.32 15.20 -11.37
N LEU A 506 -14.55 14.60 -12.26
CA LEU A 506 -14.41 15.06 -13.65
C LEU A 506 -15.75 15.08 -14.38
N TYR A 507 -16.53 14.00 -14.25
CA TYR A 507 -17.85 13.90 -14.88
C TYR A 507 -18.84 14.94 -14.35
N GLN A 508 -18.87 15.11 -13.03
CA GLN A 508 -19.73 16.07 -12.34
C GLN A 508 -19.55 17.51 -12.85
N THR A 509 -18.32 17.92 -13.19
CA THR A 509 -18.01 19.32 -13.50
C THR A 509 -18.81 19.87 -14.69
N ARG A 510 -19.16 19.02 -15.66
CA ARG A 510 -20.01 19.39 -16.82
C ARG A 510 -21.42 18.79 -16.77
N HIS A 511 -21.68 17.89 -15.81
CA HIS A 511 -22.95 17.19 -15.65
C HIS A 511 -23.45 17.25 -14.19
N PRO A 512 -23.72 18.44 -13.62
CA PRO A 512 -24.02 18.57 -12.19
C PRO A 512 -25.31 17.85 -11.76
N ASP A 513 -26.32 17.78 -12.65
CA ASP A 513 -27.62 17.16 -12.37
C ASP A 513 -27.69 15.65 -12.66
N ILE A 514 -26.81 15.10 -13.50
CA ILE A 514 -26.83 13.69 -13.98
C ILE A 514 -25.80 12.82 -13.22
N ASN A 515 -25.38 13.23 -12.04
CA ASN A 515 -24.37 12.49 -11.28
C ASN A 515 -24.96 11.30 -10.49
N ALA A 516 -24.17 10.24 -10.37
CA ALA A 516 -24.49 9.06 -9.57
C ALA A 516 -24.77 9.42 -8.10
N SER A 517 -25.70 8.72 -7.46
CA SER A 517 -25.93 8.86 -6.02
C SER A 517 -24.74 8.29 -5.25
N ALA A 518 -24.44 8.86 -4.07
CA ALA A 518 -23.34 8.39 -3.22
C ALA A 518 -23.42 6.89 -2.94
N TYR A 519 -24.62 6.40 -2.60
CA TYR A 519 -24.86 4.98 -2.35
C TYR A 519 -24.56 4.10 -3.57
N SER A 520 -24.99 4.51 -4.77
CA SER A 520 -24.70 3.76 -6.00
C SER A 520 -23.20 3.73 -6.34
N ALA A 521 -22.51 4.86 -6.14
CA ALA A 521 -21.08 4.97 -6.39
C ALA A 521 -20.28 4.07 -5.43
N TYR A 522 -20.51 4.16 -4.12
CA TYR A 522 -19.81 3.31 -3.15
C TYR A 522 -20.19 1.83 -3.27
N ALA A 523 -21.44 1.50 -3.62
CA ALA A 523 -21.82 0.13 -3.94
C ALA A 523 -21.06 -0.41 -5.17
N SER A 524 -20.85 0.42 -6.20
CA SER A 524 -20.04 0.03 -7.36
C SER A 524 -18.57 -0.21 -6.97
N PHE A 525 -17.99 0.61 -6.09
CA PHE A 525 -16.64 0.39 -5.57
C PHE A 525 -16.57 -0.90 -4.74
N ALA A 526 -17.56 -1.19 -3.91
CA ALA A 526 -17.62 -2.44 -3.15
C ALA A 526 -17.65 -3.69 -4.06
N VAL A 527 -18.39 -3.63 -5.18
CA VAL A 527 -18.39 -4.72 -6.18
C VAL A 527 -17.02 -4.90 -6.82
N VAL A 528 -16.36 -3.80 -7.20
CA VAL A 528 -14.99 -3.85 -7.78
C VAL A 528 -13.99 -4.42 -6.78
N ILE A 529 -14.06 -3.99 -5.51
CA ILE A 529 -13.21 -4.50 -4.43
C ILE A 529 -13.47 -6.00 -4.20
N CYS A 530 -14.73 -6.45 -4.23
CA CYS A 530 -15.08 -7.87 -4.13
C CYS A 530 -14.52 -8.69 -5.29
N LEU A 531 -14.64 -8.19 -6.53
CA LEU A 531 -14.04 -8.82 -7.70
C LEU A 531 -12.50 -8.89 -7.59
N ALA A 532 -11.86 -7.88 -7.01
CA ALA A 532 -10.44 -7.89 -6.74
C ALA A 532 -10.04 -9.04 -5.78
N VAL A 533 -10.79 -9.26 -4.69
CA VAL A 533 -10.58 -10.41 -3.79
C VAL A 533 -10.69 -11.73 -4.53
N LEU A 534 -11.78 -11.91 -5.29
CA LEU A 534 -12.03 -13.13 -6.04
C LEU A 534 -10.92 -13.39 -7.06
N GLY A 535 -10.40 -12.35 -7.70
CA GLY A 535 -9.32 -12.50 -8.66
C GLY A 535 -7.96 -12.76 -8.03
N VAL A 536 -7.69 -12.24 -6.83
CA VAL A 536 -6.49 -12.62 -6.07
C VAL A 536 -6.56 -14.10 -5.65
N VAL A 537 -7.71 -14.57 -5.19
CA VAL A 537 -7.90 -15.96 -4.72
C VAL A 537 -7.96 -16.99 -5.86
N PHE A 538 -8.75 -16.74 -6.90
CA PHE A 538 -9.00 -17.70 -7.98
C PHE A 538 -8.16 -17.44 -9.24
N GLY A 539 -7.65 -16.22 -9.44
CA GLY A 539 -7.00 -15.82 -10.70
C GLY A 539 -5.71 -16.57 -11.04
N LYS A 540 -5.04 -17.18 -10.04
CA LYS A 540 -3.77 -17.90 -10.26
C LYS A 540 -3.95 -19.20 -11.03
N ASN A 541 -4.95 -20.01 -10.68
CA ASN A 541 -5.07 -21.38 -11.17
C ASN A 541 -6.25 -21.57 -12.13
N ASP A 542 -7.23 -20.66 -12.10
CA ASP A 542 -8.52 -20.87 -12.74
C ASP A 542 -8.72 -20.01 -13.98
N MET A 543 -8.66 -20.64 -15.16
CA MET A 543 -8.98 -19.99 -16.45
C MET A 543 -10.40 -19.46 -16.52
N TRP A 544 -11.34 -20.15 -15.87
CA TRP A 544 -12.76 -19.78 -15.92
C TRP A 544 -12.99 -18.38 -15.35
N PHE A 545 -12.25 -18.01 -14.29
CA PHE A 545 -12.36 -16.69 -13.66
C PHE A 545 -12.01 -15.58 -14.64
N TRP A 546 -10.88 -15.72 -15.36
CA TRP A 546 -10.44 -14.74 -16.36
C TRP A 546 -11.42 -14.57 -17.52
N VAL A 547 -12.04 -15.67 -17.99
CA VAL A 547 -13.05 -15.63 -19.05
C VAL A 547 -14.30 -14.89 -18.57
N ILE A 548 -14.83 -15.22 -17.39
CA ILE A 548 -16.01 -14.57 -16.83
C ILE A 548 -15.73 -13.09 -16.55
N PHE A 549 -14.60 -12.78 -15.91
CA PHE A 549 -14.20 -11.40 -15.61
C PHE A 549 -14.08 -10.58 -16.89
N SER A 550 -13.44 -11.10 -17.94
CA SER A 550 -13.27 -10.38 -19.19
C SER A 550 -14.59 -10.13 -19.90
N LEU A 551 -15.51 -11.10 -19.87
CA LEU A 551 -16.87 -10.91 -20.38
C LEU A 551 -17.61 -9.81 -19.61
N ILE A 552 -17.58 -9.85 -18.28
CA ILE A 552 -18.19 -8.83 -17.41
C ILE A 552 -17.56 -7.47 -17.68
N HIS A 553 -16.24 -7.38 -17.81
CA HIS A 553 -15.53 -6.14 -18.06
C HIS A 553 -15.89 -5.51 -19.41
N VAL A 554 -15.94 -6.31 -20.48
CA VAL A 554 -16.36 -5.84 -21.81
C VAL A 554 -17.83 -5.40 -21.80
N LEU A 555 -18.72 -6.18 -21.18
CA LEU A 555 -20.14 -5.81 -21.07
C LEU A 555 -20.35 -4.54 -20.22
N ALA A 556 -19.63 -4.41 -19.09
CA ALA A 556 -19.69 -3.24 -18.23
C ALA A 556 -19.14 -1.98 -18.91
N SER A 557 -18.01 -2.09 -19.62
CA SER A 557 -17.43 -0.97 -20.39
C SER A 557 -18.38 -0.49 -21.50
N LEU A 558 -19.03 -1.42 -22.22
CA LEU A 558 -20.05 -1.11 -23.20
C LEU A 558 -21.31 -0.50 -22.59
N ALA A 559 -21.78 -1.04 -21.47
CA ALA A 559 -22.94 -0.52 -20.75
C ALA A 559 -22.69 0.89 -20.22
N LEU A 560 -21.53 1.12 -19.60
CA LEU A 560 -21.10 2.45 -19.14
C LEU A 560 -20.98 3.42 -20.30
N SER A 561 -20.37 3.01 -21.42
CA SER A 561 -20.25 3.85 -22.62
C SER A 561 -21.61 4.21 -23.20
N THR A 562 -22.55 3.25 -23.23
CA THR A 562 -23.92 3.48 -23.68
C THR A 562 -24.66 4.43 -22.74
N GLN A 563 -24.50 4.26 -21.43
CA GLN A 563 -25.06 5.18 -20.44
C GLN A 563 -24.47 6.59 -20.58
N ILE A 564 -23.17 6.75 -20.77
CA ILE A 564 -22.53 8.06 -20.96
C ILE A 564 -23.02 8.71 -22.27
N TYR A 565 -23.08 7.95 -23.37
CA TYR A 565 -23.54 8.46 -24.67
C TYR A 565 -24.98 8.97 -24.62
N TYR A 566 -25.88 8.20 -23.98
CA TYR A 566 -27.30 8.57 -23.83
C TYR A 566 -27.60 9.34 -22.54
N MET A 567 -26.58 9.81 -21.81
CA MET A 567 -26.71 10.50 -20.52
C MET A 567 -27.64 9.80 -19.50
N GLY A 568 -27.54 8.47 -19.41
CA GLY A 568 -28.28 7.61 -18.49
C GLY A 568 -29.72 7.29 -18.91
N ARG A 569 -30.11 7.56 -20.17
CA ARG A 569 -31.50 7.46 -20.64
C ARG A 569 -31.78 6.28 -21.57
N PHE A 570 -31.13 5.14 -21.35
CA PHE A 570 -31.31 3.95 -22.17
C PHE A 570 -32.62 3.21 -21.82
N LYS A 571 -33.59 3.19 -22.73
CA LYS A 571 -34.74 2.26 -22.71
C LYS A 571 -34.54 1.21 -23.81
N MET A 572 -34.47 -0.06 -23.44
CA MET A 572 -34.37 -1.19 -24.38
C MET A 572 -35.65 -1.33 -25.20
N GLY A 573 -35.68 -0.74 -26.39
CA GLY A 573 -36.64 -1.07 -27.45
C GLY A 573 -36.07 -2.17 -28.35
N LYS A 574 -36.88 -3.19 -28.67
CA LYS A 574 -36.57 -4.14 -29.75
C LYS A 574 -36.56 -3.34 -31.07
N VAL A 575 -35.56 -3.58 -31.92
CA VAL A 575 -35.30 -2.94 -33.23
C VAL A 575 -34.35 -1.75 -33.14
N HIS A 576 -33.01 -1.96 -33.09
CA HIS A 576 -32.02 -0.93 -33.46
C HIS A 576 -30.65 -1.49 -33.93
N LEU A 577 -30.52 -2.79 -34.24
CA LEU A 577 -29.28 -3.33 -34.84
C LEU A 577 -29.08 -2.81 -36.28
N CYS A 578 -30.18 -2.54 -37.01
CA CYS A 578 -30.15 -1.96 -38.35
C CYS A 578 -29.93 -0.43 -38.35
N PHE A 579 -30.28 0.25 -37.26
CA PHE A 579 -30.04 1.69 -37.10
C PHE A 579 -28.58 1.98 -36.73
N LEU A 580 -27.89 1.04 -36.06
CA LEU A 580 -26.47 1.13 -35.71
C LEU A 580 -25.57 1.30 -36.96
N LEU A 581 -25.95 0.70 -38.09
CA LEU A 581 -25.27 0.83 -39.38
C LEU A 581 -25.61 2.13 -40.12
N PHE A 582 -26.80 2.68 -39.92
CA PHE A 582 -27.19 3.98 -40.51
C PHE A 582 -26.64 5.18 -39.72
N SER A 583 -26.41 5.02 -38.40
CA SER A 583 -25.76 6.01 -37.55
C SER A 583 -24.24 6.14 -37.75
N LEU A 584 -23.61 5.22 -38.49
CA LEU A 584 -22.19 5.33 -38.84
C LEU A 584 -21.89 6.42 -39.89
N VAL A 585 -22.92 6.95 -40.58
CA VAL A 585 -22.74 7.87 -41.72
C VAL A 585 -23.10 9.33 -41.37
N SER A 586 -23.68 9.61 -40.20
CA SER A 586 -23.97 10.99 -39.78
C SER A 586 -23.54 11.23 -38.34
N PHE A 587 -22.67 12.23 -38.14
CA PHE A 587 -22.20 12.82 -36.87
C PHE A 587 -20.87 12.31 -36.29
N LEU A 588 -19.76 12.94 -36.72
CA LEU A 588 -18.60 13.19 -35.84
C LEU A 588 -19.04 14.10 -34.69
N GLN A 589 -19.50 13.53 -33.57
CA GLN A 589 -19.56 14.24 -32.29
C GLN A 589 -18.33 13.83 -31.46
N ASP A 590 -17.60 14.80 -30.90
CA ASP A 590 -16.34 14.58 -30.15
C ASP A 590 -16.50 13.56 -29.00
N ARG A 591 -17.71 13.42 -28.44
CA ARG A 591 -18.08 12.41 -27.44
C ARG A 591 -17.95 10.97 -27.93
N MET A 592 -18.31 10.71 -29.18
CA MET A 592 -18.27 9.36 -29.76
C MET A 592 -16.82 8.89 -29.93
N VAL A 593 -15.90 9.81 -30.25
CA VAL A 593 -14.47 9.52 -30.39
C VAL A 593 -13.88 9.06 -29.05
N LEU A 594 -14.17 9.77 -27.95
CA LEU A 594 -13.71 9.36 -26.62
C LEU A 594 -14.20 7.96 -26.27
N LEU A 595 -15.48 7.69 -26.48
CA LEU A 595 -16.07 6.41 -26.11
C LEU A 595 -15.50 5.26 -26.96
N ILE A 596 -15.25 5.48 -28.25
CA ILE A 596 -14.59 4.47 -29.10
C ILE A 596 -13.17 4.20 -28.60
N VAL A 597 -12.36 5.25 -28.38
CA VAL A 597 -10.99 5.09 -27.88
C VAL A 597 -10.97 4.41 -26.50
N GLY A 598 -11.87 4.81 -25.60
CA GLY A 598 -12.01 4.21 -24.28
C GLY A 598 -12.38 2.74 -24.33
N ASN A 599 -13.33 2.34 -25.19
CA ASN A 599 -13.66 0.91 -25.36
C ASN A 599 -12.49 0.12 -25.95
N LEU A 600 -11.78 0.65 -26.95
CA LEU A 600 -10.61 -0.02 -27.52
C LEU A 600 -9.51 -0.26 -26.48
N VAL A 601 -9.25 0.73 -25.61
CA VAL A 601 -8.29 0.60 -24.50
C VAL A 601 -8.75 -0.46 -23.50
N ASN A 602 -10.02 -0.42 -23.05
CA ASN A 602 -10.55 -1.42 -22.11
C ASN A 602 -10.57 -2.84 -22.70
N TRP A 603 -10.89 -3.01 -23.98
CA TRP A 603 -10.82 -4.31 -24.65
C TRP A 603 -9.39 -4.81 -24.78
N SER A 604 -8.42 -3.90 -24.98
CA SER A 604 -7.00 -4.24 -24.97
C SER A 604 -6.57 -4.77 -23.61
N PHE A 605 -7.02 -4.16 -22.50
CA PHE A 605 -6.81 -4.69 -21.15
C PHE A 605 -7.45 -6.07 -20.96
N ALA A 606 -8.71 -6.26 -21.40
CA ALA A 606 -9.38 -7.56 -21.30
C ALA A 606 -8.61 -8.68 -22.04
N ILE A 607 -8.13 -8.40 -23.25
CA ILE A 607 -7.31 -9.35 -24.02
C ILE A 607 -5.97 -9.60 -23.30
N PHE A 608 -5.30 -8.56 -22.82
CA PHE A 608 -4.07 -8.69 -22.06
C PHE A 608 -4.25 -9.58 -20.82
N GLY A 609 -5.33 -9.37 -20.05
CA GLY A 609 -5.67 -10.19 -18.90
C GLY A 609 -5.90 -11.67 -19.24
N LEU A 610 -6.61 -11.96 -20.33
CA LEU A 610 -6.84 -13.34 -20.80
C LEU A 610 -5.56 -14.05 -21.23
N VAL A 611 -4.64 -13.33 -21.87
CA VAL A 611 -3.40 -13.91 -22.41
C VAL A 611 -2.36 -14.09 -21.31
N TYR A 612 -2.03 -13.02 -20.59
CA TYR A 612 -0.90 -12.99 -19.65
C TYR A 612 -1.27 -13.45 -18.24
N ARG A 613 -2.54 -13.28 -17.82
CA ARG A 613 -3.05 -13.70 -16.50
C ARG A 613 -2.12 -13.28 -15.35
N PRO A 614 -1.89 -11.97 -15.14
CA PRO A 614 -1.01 -11.48 -14.09
C PRO A 614 -1.46 -11.99 -12.71
N ARG A 615 -0.49 -12.36 -11.86
CA ARG A 615 -0.77 -12.86 -10.49
C ARG A 615 -1.28 -11.74 -9.59
N ASP A 616 -0.70 -10.54 -9.69
CA ASP A 616 -1.26 -9.35 -9.06
C ASP A 616 -2.47 -8.81 -9.83
N PHE A 617 -3.61 -9.43 -9.55
CA PHE A 617 -4.90 -9.04 -10.11
C PHE A 617 -5.36 -7.64 -9.64
N ALA A 618 -4.96 -7.20 -8.43
CA ALA A 618 -5.38 -5.92 -7.91
C ALA A 618 -4.67 -4.77 -8.66
N SER A 619 -3.35 -4.85 -8.83
CA SER A 619 -2.61 -3.88 -9.66
C SER A 619 -3.11 -3.85 -11.11
N TYR A 620 -3.54 -5.00 -11.64
CA TYR A 620 -4.18 -5.06 -12.97
C TYR A 620 -5.49 -4.25 -13.03
N ILE A 621 -6.41 -4.39 -12.07
CA ILE A 621 -7.63 -3.55 -11.99
C ILE A 621 -7.27 -2.08 -11.79
N LEU A 622 -6.25 -1.79 -10.97
CA LEU A 622 -5.81 -0.43 -10.72
C LEU A 622 -5.34 0.25 -12.01
N GLY A 623 -4.57 -0.48 -12.82
CA GLY A 623 -4.13 -0.04 -14.14
C GLY A 623 -5.29 0.37 -15.06
N ILE A 624 -6.39 -0.38 -15.05
CA ILE A 624 -7.62 -0.06 -15.79
C ILE A 624 -8.22 1.27 -15.29
N PHE A 625 -8.35 1.44 -13.98
CA PHE A 625 -8.91 2.65 -13.37
C PHE A 625 -8.06 3.89 -13.70
N ILE A 626 -6.74 3.80 -13.52
CA ILE A 626 -5.81 4.90 -13.78
C ILE A 626 -5.80 5.24 -15.28
N CYS A 627 -5.75 4.24 -16.16
CA CYS A 627 -5.74 4.50 -17.60
C CYS A 627 -7.02 5.20 -18.07
N ASN A 628 -8.19 4.76 -17.61
CA ASN A 628 -9.47 5.42 -17.91
C ASN A 628 -9.53 6.83 -17.32
N LEU A 629 -9.04 7.05 -16.10
CA LEU A 629 -8.96 8.37 -15.49
C LEU A 629 -8.07 9.33 -16.31
N LEU A 630 -6.88 8.87 -16.71
CA LEU A 630 -5.95 9.67 -17.53
C LEU A 630 -6.52 9.96 -18.92
N LEU A 631 -7.15 8.97 -19.56
CA LEU A 631 -7.83 9.16 -20.84
C LEU A 631 -8.93 10.22 -20.72
N TYR A 632 -9.73 10.15 -19.65
CA TYR A 632 -10.81 11.10 -19.45
C TYR A 632 -10.30 12.51 -19.13
N LEU A 633 -9.27 12.63 -18.29
CA LEU A 633 -8.62 13.90 -17.99
C LEU A 633 -8.02 14.54 -19.24
N ALA A 634 -7.32 13.75 -20.08
CA ALA A 634 -6.74 14.22 -21.33
C ALA A 634 -7.83 14.73 -22.28
N PHE A 635 -8.92 13.96 -22.45
CA PHE A 635 -10.06 14.39 -23.23
C PHE A 635 -10.67 15.69 -22.72
N TYR A 636 -10.85 15.81 -21.40
CA TYR A 636 -11.40 17.02 -20.79
C TYR A 636 -10.55 18.26 -21.11
N ILE A 637 -9.23 18.16 -20.98
CA ILE A 637 -8.30 19.25 -21.31
C ILE A 637 -8.35 19.58 -22.81
N ILE A 638 -8.38 18.57 -23.70
CA ILE A 638 -8.47 18.77 -25.15
C ILE A 638 -9.78 19.51 -25.51
N MET A 639 -10.91 19.09 -24.94
CA MET A 639 -12.20 19.72 -25.19
C MET A 639 -12.28 21.14 -24.65
N LYS A 640 -11.64 21.41 -23.50
CA LYS A 640 -11.49 22.76 -22.94
C LYS A 640 -10.76 23.68 -23.93
N ILE A 641 -9.63 23.23 -24.47
CA ILE A 641 -8.85 23.98 -25.47
C ILE A 641 -9.65 24.18 -26.76
N ARG A 642 -10.34 23.14 -27.27
CA ARG A 642 -11.19 23.24 -28.48
C ARG A 642 -12.38 24.18 -28.29
N SER A 643 -12.92 24.27 -27.08
CA SER A 643 -14.01 25.18 -26.72
C SER A 643 -13.54 26.62 -26.50
N SER A 644 -12.26 26.93 -26.79
CA SER A 644 -11.64 28.24 -26.59
C SER A 644 -11.67 28.74 -25.12
N GLU A 645 -11.73 27.81 -24.17
CA GLU A 645 -11.58 28.10 -22.74
C GLU A 645 -10.10 28.23 -22.38
N LYS A 646 -9.77 29.07 -21.40
CA LYS A 646 -8.37 29.44 -21.10
C LYS A 646 -7.83 28.65 -19.92
N LEU A 647 -6.64 28.08 -20.07
CA LEU A 647 -5.90 27.52 -18.94
C LEU A 647 -5.19 28.64 -18.19
N LEU A 648 -5.67 28.96 -16.98
CA LEU A 648 -5.02 29.95 -16.12
C LEU A 648 -3.60 29.49 -15.72
N PRO A 649 -2.70 30.42 -15.34
CA PRO A 649 -1.33 30.08 -14.98
C PRO A 649 -1.21 29.08 -13.80
N ILE A 650 -2.12 29.16 -12.82
CA ILE A 650 -2.12 28.27 -11.65
C ILE A 650 -2.40 26.81 -12.04
N PRO A 651 -3.53 26.46 -12.70
CA PRO A 651 -3.78 25.09 -13.14
C PRO A 651 -2.72 24.62 -14.15
N LEU A 652 -2.19 25.49 -15.02
CA LEU A 652 -1.10 25.13 -15.92
C LEU A 652 0.16 24.69 -15.16
N PHE A 653 0.56 25.46 -14.14
CA PHE A 653 1.67 25.08 -13.25
C PHE A 653 1.39 23.73 -12.56
N CYS A 654 0.18 23.55 -12.01
CA CYS A 654 -0.21 22.28 -11.37
C CYS A 654 -0.19 21.09 -12.34
N ILE A 655 -0.58 21.26 -13.61
CA ILE A 655 -0.53 20.20 -14.62
C ILE A 655 0.92 19.80 -14.92
N VAL A 656 1.81 20.78 -15.14
CA VAL A 656 3.23 20.52 -15.39
C VAL A 656 3.89 19.87 -14.18
N ALA A 657 3.63 20.39 -12.98
CA ALA A 657 4.12 19.80 -11.73
C ALA A 657 3.62 18.36 -11.55
N THR A 658 2.33 18.11 -11.76
CA THR A 658 1.73 16.76 -11.73
C THR A 658 2.46 15.81 -12.68
N ALA A 659 2.68 16.21 -13.93
CA ALA A 659 3.33 15.37 -14.94
C ALA A 659 4.79 15.03 -14.58
N VAL A 660 5.56 16.03 -14.13
CA VAL A 660 6.97 15.85 -13.75
C VAL A 660 7.10 14.96 -12.52
N VAL A 661 6.29 15.20 -11.49
CA VAL A 661 6.36 14.44 -10.24
C VAL A 661 5.86 13.01 -10.45
N TRP A 662 4.80 12.78 -11.23
CA TRP A 662 4.38 11.40 -11.59
C TRP A 662 5.44 10.66 -12.39
N ALA A 663 6.13 11.31 -13.34
CA ALA A 663 7.20 10.67 -14.11
C ALA A 663 8.37 10.25 -13.20
N ALA A 664 8.77 11.13 -12.27
CA ALA A 664 9.78 10.80 -11.27
C ALA A 664 9.31 9.69 -10.32
N ALA A 665 8.05 9.72 -9.89
CA ALA A 665 7.47 8.70 -9.05
C ALA A 665 7.51 7.33 -9.78
N LEU A 666 7.01 7.25 -11.00
CA LEU A 666 6.91 5.99 -11.74
C LEU A 666 8.27 5.31 -11.96
N TYR A 667 9.35 6.10 -12.09
CA TYR A 667 10.71 5.57 -12.12
C TYR A 667 11.04 4.71 -10.88
N PHE A 668 10.69 5.19 -9.69
CA PHE A 668 10.89 4.45 -8.44
C PHE A 668 9.89 3.32 -8.25
N PHE A 669 8.64 3.48 -8.69
CA PHE A 669 7.63 2.42 -8.63
C PHE A 669 8.05 1.13 -9.34
N PHE A 670 8.73 1.25 -10.49
CA PHE A 670 9.21 0.08 -11.23
C PHE A 670 10.48 -0.56 -10.64
N GLN A 671 11.06 0.00 -9.56
CA GLN A 671 12.15 -0.63 -8.82
C GLN A 671 11.58 -1.62 -7.80
N THR A 672 11.41 -2.87 -8.21
CA THR A 672 10.88 -3.92 -7.31
C THR A 672 11.92 -4.32 -6.26
N LEU A 673 11.65 -4.00 -4.99
CA LEU A 673 12.51 -4.33 -3.84
C LEU A 673 12.04 -5.56 -3.05
N SER A 674 10.74 -5.87 -3.09
CA SER A 674 10.16 -7.08 -2.52
C SER A 674 8.97 -7.54 -3.37
N SER A 675 8.59 -8.82 -3.24
CA SER A 675 7.42 -9.38 -3.93
C SER A 675 6.80 -10.49 -3.10
N TRP A 676 5.51 -10.35 -2.79
CA TRP A 676 4.71 -11.39 -2.14
C TRP A 676 4.25 -12.49 -3.12
N GLU A 677 4.46 -12.30 -4.44
CA GLU A 677 4.11 -13.30 -5.46
C GLU A 677 5.09 -14.49 -5.51
N GLU A 678 6.28 -14.28 -4.97
CA GLU A 678 7.40 -15.21 -4.88
C GLU A 678 7.52 -15.75 -3.45
N THR A 679 8.43 -16.70 -3.24
CA THR A 679 8.70 -17.22 -1.90
C THR A 679 9.45 -16.18 -1.07
N PRO A 680 9.42 -16.26 0.28
CA PRO A 680 10.15 -15.31 1.12
C PRO A 680 11.64 -15.24 0.79
N ALA A 681 12.26 -16.39 0.50
CA ALA A 681 13.66 -16.49 0.10
C ALA A 681 13.94 -15.83 -1.25
N GLU A 682 13.12 -16.10 -2.28
CA GLU A 682 13.25 -15.49 -3.61
C GLU A 682 13.06 -13.96 -3.56
N SER A 683 12.08 -13.49 -2.79
CA SER A 683 11.84 -12.05 -2.62
C SER A 683 13.06 -11.33 -2.04
N ARG A 684 13.87 -11.98 -1.20
CA ARG A 684 15.05 -11.36 -0.56
C ARG A 684 16.22 -11.15 -1.51
N GLU A 685 16.26 -11.84 -2.64
CA GLU A 685 17.25 -11.59 -3.69
C GLU A 685 17.12 -10.17 -4.27
N LYS A 686 15.93 -9.58 -4.15
CA LYS A 686 15.64 -8.21 -4.62
C LYS A 686 15.98 -7.14 -3.59
N ASN A 687 16.26 -7.49 -2.34
CA ASN A 687 16.57 -6.53 -1.29
C ASN A 687 17.80 -5.71 -1.64
N ARG A 688 17.73 -4.39 -1.45
CA ARG A 688 18.81 -3.42 -1.70
C ARG A 688 19.05 -2.53 -0.49
N SER A 689 20.26 -2.00 -0.40
CA SER A 689 20.61 -1.00 0.61
C SER A 689 19.77 0.28 0.45
N CYS A 690 19.53 1.00 1.54
CA CYS A 690 18.88 2.31 1.51
C CYS A 690 19.57 3.31 0.57
N ILE A 691 18.79 4.17 -0.09
CA ILE A 691 19.29 5.15 -1.08
C ILE A 691 19.34 6.57 -0.52
N LEU A 692 18.37 6.97 0.31
CA LEU A 692 18.19 8.35 0.75
C LEU A 692 18.37 8.45 2.26
N LEU A 693 19.33 9.29 2.69
CA LEU A 693 19.73 9.51 4.09
C LEU A 693 20.16 8.24 4.84
N GLY A 694 20.40 7.14 4.12
CA GLY A 694 20.60 5.81 4.73
C GLY A 694 19.37 5.32 5.49
N PHE A 695 18.17 5.84 5.17
CA PHE A 695 16.93 5.51 5.89
C PHE A 695 15.76 5.10 5.00
N PHE A 696 15.69 5.67 3.79
CA PHE A 696 14.62 5.40 2.84
C PHE A 696 15.15 4.62 1.64
N ASP A 697 14.38 3.65 1.17
CA ASP A 697 14.64 2.90 -0.06
C ASP A 697 13.91 3.49 -1.28
N ASP A 698 14.01 2.84 -2.45
CA ASP A 698 13.34 3.29 -3.67
C ASP A 698 11.81 3.38 -3.50
N HIS A 699 11.20 2.45 -2.76
CA HIS A 699 9.75 2.40 -2.57
C HIS A 699 9.27 3.49 -1.60
N ASP A 700 10.05 3.80 -0.57
CA ASP A 700 9.81 4.95 0.30
C ASP A 700 9.83 6.28 -0.48
N VAL A 701 10.78 6.44 -1.41
CA VAL A 701 10.84 7.62 -2.29
C VAL A 701 9.63 7.70 -3.21
N TRP A 702 9.13 6.57 -3.70
CA TRP A 702 7.85 6.50 -4.41
C TRP A 702 6.69 7.02 -3.56
N HIS A 703 6.59 6.66 -2.26
CA HIS A 703 5.54 7.18 -1.38
C HIS A 703 5.60 8.72 -1.26
N PHE A 704 6.79 9.30 -1.06
CA PHE A 704 6.94 10.77 -1.01
C PHE A 704 6.49 11.45 -2.31
N LEU A 705 6.93 10.93 -3.45
CA LEU A 705 6.64 11.52 -4.76
C LEU A 705 5.17 11.31 -5.17
N SER A 706 4.61 10.13 -4.94
CA SER A 706 3.21 9.83 -5.26
C SER A 706 2.24 10.67 -4.41
N ALA A 707 2.53 10.91 -3.12
CA ALA A 707 1.75 11.83 -2.29
C ALA A 707 1.71 13.25 -2.88
N ALA A 708 2.87 13.77 -3.30
CA ALA A 708 2.97 15.08 -3.95
C ALA A 708 2.24 15.10 -5.30
N ALA A 709 2.37 14.04 -6.11
CA ALA A 709 1.72 13.93 -7.41
C ALA A 709 0.19 13.88 -7.30
N LEU A 710 -0.36 13.11 -6.35
CA LEU A 710 -1.78 13.05 -6.06
C LEU A 710 -2.31 14.39 -5.57
N PHE A 711 -1.58 15.07 -4.68
CA PHE A 711 -1.93 16.41 -4.22
C PHE A 711 -2.03 17.41 -5.37
N PHE A 712 -1.04 17.48 -6.26
CA PHE A 712 -1.12 18.34 -7.44
C PHE A 712 -2.24 17.92 -8.40
N SER A 713 -2.49 16.61 -8.57
CA SER A 713 -3.60 16.10 -9.38
C SER A 713 -4.95 16.58 -8.85
N PHE A 714 -5.14 16.58 -7.53
CA PHE A 714 -6.35 17.09 -6.89
C PHE A 714 -6.46 18.61 -7.03
N LEU A 715 -5.35 19.35 -6.94
CA LEU A 715 -5.33 20.79 -7.21
C LEU A 715 -5.67 21.10 -8.67
N VAL A 716 -5.25 20.27 -9.64
CA VAL A 716 -5.69 20.40 -11.03
C VAL A 716 -7.20 20.29 -11.07
N LEU A 717 -7.80 19.21 -10.55
CA LEU A 717 -9.26 19.04 -10.54
C LEU A 717 -10.01 20.17 -9.81
N LEU A 718 -9.41 20.78 -8.79
CA LEU A 718 -10.01 21.87 -8.03
C LEU A 718 -9.94 23.23 -8.75
N THR A 719 -8.94 23.44 -9.62
CA THR A 719 -8.63 24.77 -10.21
C THR A 719 -8.76 24.83 -11.73
N LEU A 720 -8.95 23.68 -12.40
CA LEU A 720 -8.97 23.57 -13.86
C LEU A 720 -10.01 24.47 -14.52
N ASP A 721 -11.15 24.70 -13.86
CA ASP A 721 -12.25 25.51 -14.38
C ASP A 721 -12.44 26.85 -13.66
N ASP A 722 -11.42 27.33 -12.92
CA ASP A 722 -11.45 28.65 -12.27
C ASP A 722 -11.57 29.79 -13.32
N ASP A 723 -11.27 29.56 -14.61
CA ASP A 723 -11.42 30.55 -15.69
C ASP A 723 -12.89 30.86 -16.04
N LEU A 724 -13.78 29.91 -15.76
CA LEU A 724 -15.21 30.00 -16.09
C LEU A 724 -16.03 30.73 -15.03
N ASP A 725 -15.45 31.10 -13.89
CA ASP A 725 -16.15 31.74 -12.77
C ASP A 725 -16.89 33.04 -13.16
N THR A 726 -16.48 33.70 -14.25
CA THR A 726 -17.08 34.95 -14.77
C THR A 726 -17.90 34.76 -16.05
N VAL A 727 -18.07 33.52 -16.52
CA VAL A 727 -18.81 33.19 -17.75
C VAL A 727 -20.23 32.76 -17.37
N ARG A 728 -21.25 33.28 -18.07
CA ARG A 728 -22.65 32.85 -17.84
C ARG A 728 -22.84 31.38 -18.22
N ARG A 729 -23.63 30.64 -17.44
CA ARG A 729 -23.87 29.18 -17.62
C ARG A 729 -24.46 28.80 -18.98
N ASP A 730 -25.18 29.70 -19.62
CA ASP A 730 -25.75 29.51 -20.96
C ASP A 730 -24.72 29.59 -22.10
N LYS A 731 -23.48 29.98 -21.79
CA LYS A 731 -22.36 30.02 -22.74
C LYS A 731 -21.30 28.95 -22.50
N ILE A 732 -21.45 28.15 -21.44
CA ILE A 732 -20.51 27.11 -21.08
C ILE A 732 -20.95 25.82 -21.79
N PRO A 733 -20.19 25.31 -22.78
CA PRO A 733 -20.55 24.08 -23.48
C PRO A 733 -20.37 22.85 -22.56
N VAL A 734 -21.23 21.86 -22.76
CA VAL A 734 -21.14 20.54 -22.14
C VAL A 734 -20.55 19.59 -23.18
N PHE A 735 -19.53 18.84 -22.83
CA PHE A 735 -18.89 17.85 -23.68
C PHE A 735 -18.71 16.51 -22.96
#